data_AF-A0AAP3CU28-F1
#
_entry.id   AF-A0AAP3CU28-F1
#
_cell.length_a   1.000
_cell.length_b   1.000
_cell.length_c   1.000
_cell.angle_alpha   90.00
_cell.angle_beta   90.00
_cell.angle_gamma   90.00
#
_symmetry.space_group_name_H-M   'P 1'
#
loop_
_entity.id
_entity.type
_entity.pdbx_description
1 polymer ?
#
loop_
_entity_poly.entity_id
_entity_poly.type
_entity_poly.pdbx_seq_one_letter_code
_entity_poly.pdbx_strand_id
1 'polypeptide(L)'
;MEKKKRELDIFLILILLASAFLNIYNIWNDDTVNPYYTAAVTSMMQSFHNFFYASFDAAGFITVDKPPITFQIQTISALIFGMHGWSVILPQALAGVGSVLLMYLLIKPTFGKTAARIASFIMACTPIAVAVARTNNVDALLVFFLLLATWLLFKAIRKGKLIWLLAAFFVVGAGFNTKMLQAYMILPAFLLFYLIAANATIKKKIISLGSALVVLAAVSLSWPLIVDNIPASKRPYVGSSQTNSVLELAFGYNGIQRLTGQNSGGGQGGSSKDAAKEMPSSENGSSDAQAPPNQSTSSSSSNDDKSANGNMTAPPSNGEMPSGGQGGPPNGGGDDGQGGPGGDGGKGDSGGSKMQSGTGMFGTGTPGPLRLFQQELSDQISWLLPFAIFGMAGLLIAGARERRRLSVEQKETVFWVAWLAPIAGFFSVAEFFHHYYLIMLAPPIAALVGAGWVALVQLYRSHTGWKSWLLPAAMAATTGFELFILRNYNDQISVGWSIGVGVIGALSAIALLIFKQRQKPLTYYISLAGLLVLLVMPIYWASTPLLYGGNSSLPETGPQLASSSGKGMGMNESSVNEKLIEYLEENSSGAEYLFATTDSNTAAPYIIKTKKAVMTIGGFSGSDPAITLTQFKKLVKEGKVKYFLASGMAKGGNNEIVEWVQENGKKVSSDKWQSSSDQTDSSGTASKSNASGQTGKMGGGPDGMNQSATLYELNADE
;
A
#
# COMPACT_ATOMS: atom_id res chain seq x y z
N MET A 1 24.14 31.45 34.87
CA MET A 1 23.53 30.50 33.90
C MET A 1 23.12 31.30 32.67
N GLU A 2 23.95 31.33 31.62
CA GLU A 2 23.56 31.95 30.35
C GLU A 2 22.41 31.15 29.74
N LYS A 3 21.24 31.79 29.58
CA LYS A 3 20.19 31.31 28.69
C LYS A 3 20.77 31.29 27.28
N LYS A 4 21.29 30.14 26.82
CA LYS A 4 21.59 29.91 25.41
C LYS A 4 20.33 30.28 24.62
N LYS A 5 20.35 31.43 23.94
CA LYS A 5 19.29 31.80 22.99
C LYS A 5 19.14 30.62 22.05
N ARG A 6 17.94 30.02 21.99
CA ARG A 6 17.64 28.98 20.99
C ARG A 6 17.66 29.69 19.64
N GLU A 7 18.81 29.68 18.98
CA GLU A 7 18.90 30.17 17.60
C GLU A 7 17.93 29.37 16.75
N LEU A 8 17.01 30.10 16.09
CA LEU A 8 16.07 29.53 15.13
C LEU A 8 16.86 28.92 13.97
N ASP A 9 16.57 27.66 13.64
CA ASP A 9 17.18 27.00 12.49
C ASP A 9 16.40 27.37 11.22
N ILE A 10 16.81 28.44 10.55
CA ILE A 10 16.14 28.97 9.34
C ILE A 10 15.99 27.90 8.26
N PHE A 11 16.99 27.03 8.08
CA PHE A 11 16.91 25.95 7.09
C PHE A 11 15.81 24.94 7.43
N LEU A 12 15.64 24.60 8.71
CA LEU A 12 14.53 23.74 9.12
C LEU A 12 13.19 24.42 8.84
N ILE A 13 13.06 25.72 9.12
CA ILE A 13 11.83 26.47 8.83
C ILE A 13 11.51 26.41 7.34
N LEU A 14 12.49 26.65 6.46
CA LEU A 14 12.30 26.55 5.02
C LEU A 14 11.92 25.13 4.57
N ILE A 15 12.52 24.10 5.14
CA ILE A 15 12.16 22.70 4.87
C ILE A 15 10.72 22.41 5.30
N LEU A 16 10.29 22.89 6.47
CA LEU A 16 8.92 22.72 6.95
C LEU A 16 7.92 23.49 6.09
N LEU A 17 8.27 24.69 5.63
CA LEU A 17 7.44 25.46 4.69
C LEU A 17 7.33 24.76 3.34
N ALA A 18 8.43 24.20 2.82
CA ALA A 18 8.40 23.40 1.60
C ALA A 18 7.53 22.14 1.74
N SER A 19 7.66 21.43 2.87
CA SER A 19 6.79 20.28 3.19
C SER A 19 5.33 20.70 3.32
N ALA A 20 5.04 21.81 3.99
CA ALA A 20 3.69 22.34 4.12
C ALA A 20 3.12 22.72 2.75
N PHE A 21 3.91 23.36 1.90
CA PHE A 21 3.51 23.66 0.53
C PHE A 21 3.19 22.38 -0.25
N LEU A 22 4.09 21.39 -0.28
CA LEU A 22 3.86 20.13 -0.97
C LEU A 22 2.62 19.37 -0.45
N ASN A 23 2.38 19.38 0.86
CA ASN A 23 1.31 18.57 1.45
C ASN A 23 -0.05 19.29 1.54
N ILE A 24 -0.08 20.62 1.62
CA ILE A 24 -1.30 21.41 1.94
C ILE A 24 -1.71 22.32 0.78
N TYR A 25 -0.79 22.75 -0.09
CA TYR A 25 -1.15 23.65 -1.17
C TYR A 25 -2.22 23.02 -2.08
N ASN A 26 -3.24 23.81 -2.43
CA ASN A 26 -4.31 23.45 -3.34
C ASN A 26 -5.22 22.28 -2.91
N ILE A 27 -5.11 21.76 -1.68
CA ILE A 27 -5.99 20.66 -1.23
C ILE A 27 -7.47 21.08 -1.16
N TRP A 28 -7.76 22.39 -1.07
CA TRP A 28 -9.11 22.94 -1.06
C TRP A 28 -9.83 22.83 -2.41
N ASN A 29 -9.08 22.63 -3.50
CA ASN A 29 -9.59 22.34 -4.84
C ASN A 29 -9.50 20.85 -5.17
N ASP A 30 -9.12 20.01 -4.20
CA ASP A 30 -8.90 18.59 -4.41
C ASP A 30 -10.21 17.83 -4.20
N ASP A 31 -10.93 17.65 -5.30
CA ASP A 31 -12.13 16.83 -5.35
C ASP A 31 -11.76 15.33 -5.41
N THR A 32 -10.47 14.98 -5.50
CA THR A 32 -10.04 13.60 -5.83
C THR A 32 -10.00 12.64 -4.63
N VAL A 33 -10.67 12.96 -3.52
CA VAL A 33 -10.63 12.23 -2.23
C VAL A 33 -11.12 10.78 -2.35
N ASN A 34 -10.57 9.85 -1.56
CA ASN A 34 -11.02 8.45 -1.58
C ASN A 34 -12.48 8.39 -1.08
N PRO A 35 -13.45 8.04 -1.93
CA PRO A 35 -14.86 8.09 -1.58
C PRO A 35 -15.22 7.03 -0.54
N TYR A 36 -14.54 5.88 -0.53
CA TYR A 36 -14.81 4.81 0.42
C TYR A 36 -14.60 5.26 1.88
N TYR A 37 -13.45 5.88 2.16
CA TYR A 37 -13.17 6.43 3.50
C TYR A 37 -13.93 7.71 3.79
N THR A 38 -14.27 8.51 2.76
CA THR A 38 -15.05 9.74 2.96
C THR A 38 -16.51 9.45 3.31
N ALA A 39 -17.10 8.39 2.73
CA ALA A 39 -18.41 7.90 3.13
C ALA A 39 -18.42 7.48 4.61
N ALA A 40 -17.37 6.78 5.06
CA ALA A 40 -17.23 6.41 6.46
C ALA A 40 -17.15 7.64 7.38
N VAL A 41 -16.31 8.63 7.05
CA VAL A 41 -16.24 9.88 7.83
C VAL A 41 -17.59 10.59 7.85
N THR A 42 -18.29 10.65 6.71
CA THR A 42 -19.64 11.24 6.61
C THR A 42 -20.63 10.53 7.55
N SER A 43 -20.58 9.20 7.61
CA SER A 43 -21.43 8.38 8.48
C SER A 43 -21.04 8.50 9.97
N MET A 44 -19.74 8.59 10.27
CA MET A 44 -19.19 8.77 11.62
C MET A 44 -19.57 10.13 12.23
N MET A 45 -19.78 11.17 11.42
CA MET A 45 -20.26 12.47 11.91
C MET A 45 -21.68 12.42 12.49
N GLN A 46 -22.47 11.39 12.15
CA GLN A 46 -23.90 11.36 12.48
C GLN A 46 -24.21 10.73 13.84
N SER A 47 -23.36 9.83 14.34
CA SER A 47 -23.60 9.18 15.63
C SER A 47 -22.32 8.67 16.28
N PHE A 48 -22.33 8.58 17.62
CA PHE A 48 -21.22 7.96 18.36
C PHE A 48 -21.04 6.47 18.00
N HIS A 49 -22.14 5.77 17.70
CA HIS A 49 -22.09 4.38 17.23
C HIS A 49 -21.21 4.27 15.98
N ASN A 50 -21.49 5.08 14.96
CA ASN A 50 -20.73 5.07 13.71
C ASN A 50 -19.29 5.53 13.94
N PHE A 51 -19.08 6.58 14.77
CA PHE A 51 -17.77 7.07 15.17
C PHE A 51 -16.89 6.00 15.87
N PHE A 52 -17.50 5.14 16.68
CA PHE A 52 -16.79 4.06 17.36
C PHE A 52 -16.39 2.93 16.41
N TYR A 53 -17.27 2.54 15.48
CA TYR A 53 -17.04 1.39 14.59
C TYR A 53 -16.34 1.73 13.26
N ALA A 54 -16.20 3.01 12.92
CA ALA A 54 -15.85 3.43 11.55
C ALA A 54 -16.82 2.84 10.51
N SER A 55 -18.12 3.01 10.79
CA SER A 55 -19.20 2.57 9.90
C SER A 55 -19.14 3.28 8.55
N PHE A 56 -19.32 2.52 7.48
CA PHE A 56 -19.32 3.01 6.11
C PHE A 56 -20.57 3.83 5.80
N ASP A 57 -21.74 3.36 6.23
CA ASP A 57 -23.04 3.99 6.01
C ASP A 57 -23.69 4.48 7.32
N ALA A 58 -24.68 5.38 7.19
CA ALA A 58 -25.32 6.04 8.32
C ALA A 58 -26.14 5.09 9.22
N ALA A 59 -26.68 3.99 8.67
CA ALA A 59 -27.43 2.99 9.44
C ALA A 59 -26.50 2.01 10.18
N GLY A 60 -25.19 2.05 9.91
CA GLY A 60 -24.22 1.19 10.57
C GLY A 60 -24.32 -0.26 10.13
N PHE A 61 -24.57 -0.51 8.84
CA PHE A 61 -24.66 -1.87 8.28
C PHE A 61 -23.29 -2.56 8.22
N ILE A 62 -22.25 -1.84 7.76
CA ILE A 62 -20.89 -2.39 7.60
C ILE A 62 -19.81 -1.37 8.00
N THR A 63 -18.65 -1.83 8.48
CA THR A 63 -17.46 -0.99 8.72
C THR A 63 -16.59 -0.87 7.48
N VAL A 64 -15.67 0.10 7.48
CA VAL A 64 -14.54 0.05 6.55
C VAL A 64 -13.50 -1.02 6.91
N ASP A 65 -12.58 -1.31 5.99
CA ASP A 65 -11.54 -2.36 6.08
C ASP A 65 -10.33 -2.01 6.96
N LYS A 66 -10.44 -0.96 7.78
CA LYS A 66 -9.37 -0.41 8.62
C LYS A 66 -9.91 0.01 10.00
N PRO A 67 -9.08 -0.03 11.06
CA PRO A 67 -9.51 0.38 12.39
C PRO A 67 -9.68 1.91 12.51
N PRO A 68 -10.33 2.40 13.58
CA PRO A 68 -11.01 3.69 13.53
C PRO A 68 -10.15 4.93 13.77
N ILE A 69 -8.93 4.84 14.33
CA ILE A 69 -8.22 6.03 14.85
C ILE A 69 -8.00 7.09 13.78
N THR A 70 -7.60 6.70 12.57
CA THR A 70 -7.43 7.66 11.48
C THR A 70 -8.75 8.37 11.16
N PHE A 71 -9.82 7.60 10.99
CA PHE A 71 -11.11 8.16 10.60
C PHE A 71 -11.74 8.97 11.73
N GLN A 72 -11.45 8.65 12.99
CA GLN A 72 -11.85 9.47 14.14
C GLN A 72 -11.18 10.85 14.10
N ILE A 73 -9.88 10.91 13.78
CA ILE A 73 -9.16 12.18 13.62
C ILE A 73 -9.72 12.97 12.42
N GLN A 74 -10.00 12.30 11.30
CA GLN A 74 -10.63 12.93 10.13
C GLN A 74 -12.05 13.40 10.41
N THR A 75 -12.83 12.63 11.17
CA THR A 75 -14.18 12.99 11.59
C THR A 75 -14.15 14.21 12.51
N ILE A 76 -13.21 14.29 13.46
CA ILE A 76 -13.04 15.49 14.29
C ILE A 76 -12.71 16.70 13.42
N SER A 77 -11.85 16.55 12.41
CA SER A 77 -11.55 17.62 11.45
C SER A 77 -12.82 18.07 10.69
N ALA A 78 -13.60 17.11 10.17
CA ALA A 78 -14.86 17.39 9.47
C ALA A 78 -15.96 17.98 10.39
N LEU A 79 -15.97 17.64 11.68
CA LEU A 79 -16.86 18.25 12.67
C LEU A 79 -16.50 19.72 12.96
N ILE A 80 -15.21 20.08 12.89
CA ILE A 80 -14.74 21.45 13.11
C ILE A 80 -14.97 22.32 11.87
N PHE A 81 -14.70 21.78 10.68
CA PHE A 81 -14.64 22.54 9.44
C PHE A 81 -15.80 22.29 8.46
N GLY A 82 -16.70 21.35 8.76
CA GLY A 82 -17.67 20.83 7.82
C GLY A 82 -17.12 19.70 6.95
N MET A 83 -18.00 18.92 6.33
CA MET A 83 -17.61 17.84 5.42
C MET A 83 -17.19 18.45 4.08
N HIS A 84 -15.89 18.56 3.88
CA HIS A 84 -15.24 18.94 2.62
C HIS A 84 -14.07 18.01 2.33
N GLY A 85 -13.67 17.87 1.06
CA GLY A 85 -12.54 17.01 0.71
C GLY A 85 -11.24 17.36 1.43
N TRP A 86 -10.91 18.66 1.47
CA TRP A 86 -9.74 19.14 2.20
C TRP A 86 -9.81 18.89 3.71
N SER A 87 -11.01 18.88 4.31
CA SER A 87 -11.17 18.72 5.76
C SER A 87 -10.74 17.32 6.21
N VAL A 88 -10.95 16.29 5.38
CA VAL A 88 -10.56 14.91 5.66
C VAL A 88 -9.13 14.59 5.22
N ILE A 89 -8.56 15.38 4.30
CA ILE A 89 -7.14 15.32 3.90
C ILE A 89 -6.24 16.00 4.95
N LEU A 90 -6.70 17.12 5.53
CA LEU A 90 -5.89 17.99 6.39
C LEU A 90 -5.10 17.23 7.49
N PRO A 91 -5.67 16.26 8.23
CA PRO A 91 -4.89 15.50 9.22
C PRO A 91 -3.69 14.74 8.62
N GLN A 92 -3.83 14.19 7.42
CA GLN A 92 -2.75 13.48 6.73
C GLN A 92 -1.65 14.45 6.29
N ALA A 93 -2.05 15.60 5.75
CA ALA A 93 -1.11 16.64 5.34
C ALA A 93 -0.28 17.17 6.52
N LEU A 94 -0.94 17.43 7.66
CA LEU A 94 -0.29 17.84 8.91
C LEU A 94 0.62 16.73 9.48
N ALA A 95 0.21 15.47 9.39
CA ALA A 95 1.03 14.32 9.78
C ALA A 95 2.31 14.22 8.92
N GLY A 96 2.21 14.53 7.62
CA GLY A 96 3.36 14.63 6.72
C GLY A 96 4.36 15.71 7.17
N VAL A 97 3.89 16.93 7.47
CA VAL A 97 4.75 18.02 7.98
C VAL A 97 5.34 17.67 9.34
N GLY A 98 4.54 17.07 10.23
CA GLY A 98 4.97 16.59 11.54
C GLY A 98 6.06 15.52 11.44
N SER A 99 5.98 14.63 10.45
CA SER A 99 6.98 13.59 10.19
C SER A 99 8.33 14.19 9.78
N VAL A 100 8.33 15.25 8.96
CA VAL A 100 9.55 16.00 8.59
C VAL A 100 10.21 16.63 9.82
N LEU A 101 9.41 17.21 10.73
CA LEU A 101 9.92 17.75 11.99
C LEU A 101 10.50 16.64 12.89
N LEU A 102 9.79 15.52 13.04
CA LEU A 102 10.27 14.39 13.84
C LEU A 102 11.58 13.83 13.31
N MET A 103 11.77 13.77 11.98
CA MET A 103 13.05 13.39 11.39
C MET A 103 14.19 14.30 11.83
N TYR A 104 13.98 15.62 11.83
CA TYR A 104 14.99 16.56 12.30
C TYR A 104 15.35 16.29 13.77
N LEU A 105 14.34 16.09 14.61
CA LEU A 105 14.49 15.86 16.05
C LEU A 105 15.15 14.52 16.39
N LEU A 106 14.94 13.50 15.56
CA LEU A 106 15.53 12.17 15.71
C LEU A 106 17.01 12.14 15.32
N ILE A 107 17.35 12.76 14.20
CA ILE A 107 18.70 12.70 13.61
C ILE A 107 19.67 13.69 14.26
N LYS A 108 19.21 14.91 14.59
CA LYS A 108 20.07 15.99 15.10
C LYS A 108 20.91 15.65 16.33
N PRO A 109 20.38 14.96 17.37
CA PRO A 109 21.13 14.73 18.60
C PRO A 109 22.39 13.88 18.42
N THR A 110 22.39 12.99 17.41
CA THR A 110 23.44 11.99 17.21
C THR A 110 24.32 12.32 16.01
N PHE A 111 23.70 12.73 14.89
CA PHE A 111 24.40 12.95 13.62
C PHE A 111 24.60 14.46 13.31
N GLY A 112 24.10 15.34 14.17
CA GLY A 112 24.29 16.79 14.05
C GLY A 112 23.27 17.51 13.16
N LYS A 113 23.34 18.85 13.14
CA LYS A 113 22.36 19.71 12.44
C LYS A 113 22.34 19.45 10.93
N THR A 114 23.49 19.25 10.29
CA THR A 114 23.57 19.07 8.83
C THR A 114 22.87 17.79 8.39
N ALA A 115 23.18 16.64 9.04
CA ALA A 115 22.51 15.38 8.75
C ALA A 115 21.00 15.48 8.95
N ALA A 116 20.55 16.16 10.02
CA ALA A 116 19.14 16.35 10.32
C ALA A 116 18.41 17.21 9.27
N ARG A 117 19.03 18.29 8.79
CA ARG A 117 18.46 19.11 7.71
C ARG A 117 18.33 18.32 6.42
N ILE A 118 19.36 17.56 6.03
CA ILE A 118 19.33 16.74 4.82
C ILE A 118 18.26 15.65 4.95
N ALA A 119 18.24 14.90 6.06
CA ALA A 119 17.24 13.86 6.29
C ALA A 119 15.81 14.43 6.26
N SER A 120 15.55 15.56 6.91
CA SER A 120 14.25 16.22 6.86
C SER A 120 13.88 16.71 5.47
N PHE A 121 14.84 17.26 4.71
CA PHE A 121 14.57 17.69 3.34
C PHE A 121 14.21 16.51 2.44
N ILE A 122 14.93 15.38 2.56
CA ILE A 122 14.62 14.14 1.84
C ILE A 122 13.24 13.62 2.21
N MET A 123 12.89 13.58 3.50
CA MET A 123 11.56 13.18 3.95
C MET A 123 10.46 14.10 3.35
N ALA A 124 10.73 15.41 3.27
CA ALA A 124 9.80 16.39 2.73
C ALA A 124 9.56 16.25 1.22
N CYS A 125 10.55 15.79 0.46
CA CYS A 125 10.47 15.62 -0.98
C CYS A 125 10.42 14.15 -1.44
N THR A 126 10.15 13.20 -0.55
CA THR A 126 9.99 11.80 -0.94
C THR A 126 8.67 11.65 -1.72
N PRO A 127 8.69 11.19 -2.99
CA PRO A 127 7.51 11.24 -3.86
C PRO A 127 6.25 10.63 -3.26
N ILE A 128 6.28 9.34 -2.93
CA ILE A 128 5.11 8.65 -2.41
C ILE A 128 4.64 9.19 -1.05
N ALA A 129 5.54 9.79 -0.26
CA ALA A 129 5.17 10.41 1.01
C ALA A 129 4.30 11.65 0.80
N VAL A 130 4.60 12.46 -0.24
CA VAL A 130 3.79 13.62 -0.62
C VAL A 130 2.47 13.17 -1.22
N ALA A 131 2.47 12.22 -2.16
CA ALA A 131 1.23 11.72 -2.76
C ALA A 131 0.24 11.24 -1.71
N VAL A 132 0.69 10.40 -0.77
CA VAL A 132 -0.17 9.87 0.31
C VAL A 132 -0.63 10.95 1.27
N ALA A 133 0.24 11.89 1.67
CA ALA A 133 -0.12 12.95 2.62
C ALA A 133 -1.18 13.91 2.09
N ARG A 134 -1.38 13.95 0.77
CA ARG A 134 -2.41 14.76 0.09
C ARG A 134 -3.75 14.04 -0.06
N THR A 135 -3.91 12.87 0.53
CA THR A 135 -5.13 12.05 0.43
C THR A 135 -5.71 11.80 1.81
N ASN A 136 -6.87 11.16 1.91
CA ASN A 136 -7.47 10.72 3.17
C ASN A 136 -7.13 9.25 3.52
N ASN A 137 -6.16 8.63 2.86
CA ASN A 137 -5.65 7.31 3.24
C ASN A 137 -4.99 7.33 4.62
N VAL A 138 -4.87 6.16 5.25
CA VAL A 138 -4.43 6.06 6.66
C VAL A 138 -2.91 6.11 6.86
N ASP A 139 -2.16 6.08 5.77
CA ASP A 139 -0.72 5.81 5.74
C ASP A 139 0.16 6.95 6.27
N ALA A 140 -0.14 8.22 5.97
CA ALA A 140 0.69 9.33 6.45
C ALA A 140 0.60 9.50 7.98
N LEU A 141 -0.60 9.36 8.55
CA LEU A 141 -0.81 9.31 10.00
C LEU A 141 -0.11 8.11 10.65
N LEU A 142 -0.13 6.94 10.01
CA LEU A 142 0.61 5.78 10.49
C LEU A 142 2.10 6.11 10.61
N VAL A 143 2.73 6.60 9.54
CA VAL A 143 4.16 6.94 9.55
C VAL A 143 4.48 7.99 10.61
N PHE A 144 3.61 8.99 10.80
CA PHE A 144 3.74 9.97 11.86
C PHE A 144 3.73 9.33 13.26
N PHE A 145 2.79 8.41 13.54
CA PHE A 145 2.76 7.68 14.82
C PHE A 145 4.01 6.83 15.03
N LEU A 146 4.50 6.14 13.99
CA LEU A 146 5.72 5.33 14.09
C LEU A 146 6.96 6.20 14.35
N LEU A 147 7.04 7.39 13.75
CA LEU A 147 8.09 8.37 14.03
C LEU A 147 7.98 8.97 15.44
N LEU A 148 6.77 9.25 15.91
CA LEU A 148 6.53 9.73 17.27
C LEU A 148 6.92 8.65 18.29
N ALA A 149 6.54 7.40 18.05
CA ALA A 149 6.95 6.25 18.85
C ALA A 149 8.47 6.08 18.86
N THR A 150 9.13 6.26 17.71
CA THR A 150 10.59 6.20 17.59
C THR A 150 11.25 7.31 18.41
N TRP A 151 10.70 8.53 18.36
CA TRP A 151 11.18 9.64 19.16
C TRP A 151 11.04 9.39 20.65
N LEU A 152 9.92 8.80 21.09
CA LEU A 152 9.69 8.39 22.47
C LEU A 152 10.66 7.27 22.90
N LEU A 153 10.92 6.28 22.04
CA LEU A 153 11.90 5.23 22.28
C LEU A 153 13.31 5.81 22.46
N PHE A 154 13.75 6.68 21.56
CA PHE A 154 15.06 7.33 21.64
C PHE A 154 15.17 8.18 22.91
N LYS A 155 14.08 8.86 23.30
CA LYS A 155 13.98 9.58 24.56
C LYS A 155 14.06 8.64 25.76
N ALA A 156 13.46 7.45 25.71
CA ALA A 156 13.56 6.42 26.75
C ALA A 156 15.00 5.97 26.97
N ILE A 157 15.75 5.73 25.88
CA ILE A 157 17.18 5.36 25.94
C ILE A 157 18.01 6.48 26.56
N ARG A 158 17.85 7.71 26.08
CA ARG A 158 18.64 8.86 26.53
C ARG A 158 18.34 9.27 27.97
N LYS A 159 17.09 9.08 28.43
CA LYS A 159 16.67 9.45 29.80
C LYS A 159 16.69 8.28 30.79
N GLY A 160 16.76 7.04 30.31
CA GLY A 160 16.72 5.83 31.15
C GLY A 160 15.41 5.64 31.92
N LYS A 161 14.29 6.22 31.47
CA LYS A 161 12.99 6.13 32.18
C LYS A 161 12.01 5.22 31.44
N LEU A 162 11.41 4.28 32.18
CA LEU A 162 10.47 3.28 31.66
C LEU A 162 9.22 3.91 31.02
N ILE A 163 8.68 4.99 31.59
CA ILE A 163 7.46 5.63 31.07
C ILE A 163 7.56 6.02 29.58
N TRP A 164 8.74 6.45 29.11
CA TRP A 164 8.93 6.79 27.70
C TRP A 164 8.94 5.56 26.80
N LEU A 165 9.40 4.40 27.31
CA LEU A 165 9.33 3.13 26.60
C LEU A 165 7.87 2.66 26.52
N LEU A 166 7.14 2.70 27.64
CA LEU A 166 5.71 2.37 27.66
C LEU A 166 4.93 3.27 26.72
N ALA A 167 5.20 4.58 26.72
CA ALA A 167 4.59 5.54 25.80
C ALA A 167 4.94 5.24 24.33
N ALA A 168 6.18 4.84 24.02
CA ALA A 168 6.56 4.46 22.66
C ALA A 168 5.73 3.27 22.16
N PHE A 169 5.59 2.21 22.98
CA PHE A 169 4.82 1.02 22.64
C PHE A 169 3.30 1.28 22.64
N PHE A 170 2.81 2.18 23.51
CA PHE A 170 1.44 2.70 23.45
C PHE A 170 1.14 3.34 22.09
N VAL A 171 2.04 4.20 21.59
CA VAL A 171 1.85 4.87 20.29
C VAL A 171 1.94 3.88 19.12
N VAL A 172 2.78 2.85 19.18
CA VAL A 172 2.75 1.76 18.18
C VAL A 172 1.40 1.02 18.23
N GLY A 173 0.83 0.81 19.42
CA GLY A 173 -0.50 0.20 19.56
C GLY A 173 -1.63 1.09 19.06
N ALA A 174 -1.51 2.41 19.19
CA ALA A 174 -2.38 3.34 18.48
C ALA A 174 -2.20 3.23 16.96
N GLY A 175 -0.97 3.07 16.47
CA GLY A 175 -0.68 2.77 15.06
C GLY A 175 -1.34 1.46 14.58
N PHE A 176 -1.44 0.44 15.41
CA PHE A 176 -2.20 -0.78 15.08
C PHE A 176 -3.68 -0.46 14.87
N ASN A 177 -4.27 0.44 15.67
CA ASN A 177 -5.64 0.92 15.47
C ASN A 177 -5.76 2.00 14.36
N THR A 178 -4.69 2.20 13.57
CA THR A 178 -4.70 2.94 12.30
C THR A 178 -4.59 1.98 11.12
N LYS A 179 -3.66 1.00 11.18
CA LYS A 179 -3.37 0.10 10.05
C LYS A 179 -2.86 -1.30 10.44
N MET A 180 -3.41 -1.86 11.52
CA MET A 180 -3.23 -3.25 11.96
C MET A 180 -1.76 -3.72 11.92
N LEU A 181 -1.46 -4.88 11.34
CA LEU A 181 -0.14 -5.50 11.35
C LEU A 181 0.93 -4.69 10.59
N GLN A 182 0.56 -3.78 9.69
CA GLN A 182 1.55 -2.90 9.05
C GLN A 182 2.25 -2.00 10.09
N ALA A 183 1.57 -1.60 11.17
CA ALA A 183 2.17 -0.86 12.27
C ALA A 183 3.24 -1.65 13.03
N TYR A 184 3.17 -2.98 13.00
CA TYR A 184 4.07 -3.87 13.73
C TYR A 184 5.37 -4.17 13.00
N MET A 185 5.47 -3.83 11.71
CA MET A 185 6.69 -4.06 10.92
C MET A 185 7.93 -3.36 11.49
N ILE A 186 7.75 -2.33 12.32
CA ILE A 186 8.83 -1.59 13.00
C ILE A 186 9.29 -2.25 14.31
N LEU A 187 8.49 -3.14 14.90
CA LEU A 187 8.77 -3.70 16.23
C LEU A 187 10.12 -4.42 16.33
N PRO A 188 10.57 -5.20 15.33
CA PRO A 188 11.91 -5.79 15.36
C PRO A 188 13.01 -4.76 15.57
N ALA A 189 12.90 -3.58 14.94
CA ALA A 189 13.85 -2.48 15.12
C ALA A 189 13.79 -1.91 16.54
N PHE A 190 12.59 -1.75 17.11
CA PHE A 190 12.39 -1.24 18.47
C PHE A 190 13.01 -2.16 19.52
N LEU A 191 12.71 -3.45 19.42
CA LEU A 191 13.21 -4.47 20.33
C LEU A 191 14.74 -4.56 20.27
N LEU A 192 15.29 -4.68 19.06
CA LEU A 192 16.74 -4.74 18.84
C LEU A 192 17.44 -3.49 19.38
N PHE A 193 16.93 -2.30 19.04
CA PHE A 193 17.55 -1.06 19.46
C PHE A 193 17.52 -0.90 20.98
N TYR A 194 16.41 -1.22 21.65
CA TYR A 194 16.35 -1.16 23.11
C TYR A 194 17.35 -2.13 23.76
N LEU A 195 17.47 -3.35 23.22
CA LEU A 195 18.42 -4.35 23.72
C LEU A 195 19.87 -3.88 23.61
N ILE A 196 20.27 -3.23 22.51
CA ILE A 196 21.67 -2.80 22.31
C ILE A 196 21.98 -1.41 22.89
N ALA A 197 20.98 -0.52 22.97
CA ALA A 197 21.17 0.89 23.31
C ALA A 197 20.84 1.24 24.76
N ALA A 198 19.91 0.53 25.42
CA ALA A 198 19.57 0.86 26.80
C ALA A 198 20.75 0.56 27.75
N ASN A 199 21.06 1.52 28.61
CA ASN A 199 22.08 1.36 29.65
C ASN A 199 21.44 0.74 30.91
N ALA A 200 21.17 -0.57 30.85
CA ALA A 200 20.55 -1.34 31.93
C ALA A 200 21.04 -2.79 31.91
N THR A 201 20.84 -3.52 33.01
CA THR A 201 21.10 -4.97 33.06
C THR A 201 20.13 -5.73 32.15
N ILE A 202 20.54 -6.91 31.65
CA ILE A 202 19.69 -7.70 30.75
C ILE A 202 18.33 -8.05 31.37
N LYS A 203 18.31 -8.38 32.67
CA LYS A 203 17.07 -8.62 33.43
C LYS A 203 16.13 -7.40 33.39
N LYS A 204 16.65 -6.20 33.65
CA LYS A 204 15.85 -4.96 33.59
C LYS A 204 15.36 -4.66 32.17
N LYS A 205 16.17 -4.96 31.15
CA LYS A 205 15.77 -4.79 29.75
C LYS A 205 14.60 -5.70 29.39
N ILE A 206 14.70 -6.98 29.74
CA ILE A 206 13.64 -7.98 29.50
C ILE A 206 12.34 -7.57 30.21
N ILE A 207 12.41 -7.20 31.50
CA ILE A 207 11.24 -6.73 32.25
C ILE A 207 10.62 -5.49 31.59
N SER A 208 11.44 -4.49 31.24
CA SER A 208 10.95 -3.25 30.63
C SER A 208 10.29 -3.50 29.28
N LEU A 209 10.89 -4.36 28.44
CA LEU A 209 10.31 -4.78 27.17
C LEU A 209 9.03 -5.59 27.36
N GLY A 210 9.00 -6.50 28.34
CA GLY A 210 7.80 -7.25 28.70
C GLY A 210 6.65 -6.32 29.09
N SER A 211 6.88 -5.35 29.96
CA SER A 211 5.88 -4.34 30.33
C SER A 211 5.44 -3.50 29.12
N ALA A 212 6.38 -3.12 28.24
CA ALA A 212 6.06 -2.36 27.04
C ALA A 212 5.22 -3.16 26.04
N LEU A 213 5.51 -4.46 25.87
CA LEU A 213 4.74 -5.37 25.03
C LEU A 213 3.32 -5.62 25.59
N VAL A 214 3.16 -5.65 26.91
CA VAL A 214 1.82 -5.71 27.54
C VAL A 214 1.03 -4.43 27.23
N VAL A 215 1.65 -3.25 27.33
CA VAL A 215 1.00 -1.98 26.95
C VAL A 215 0.64 -1.97 25.47
N LEU A 216 1.56 -2.40 24.60
CA LEU A 216 1.29 -2.54 23.16
C LEU A 216 0.07 -3.42 22.91
N ALA A 217 0.06 -4.64 23.46
CA ALA A 217 -1.03 -5.58 23.26
C ALA A 217 -2.36 -5.04 23.79
N ALA A 218 -2.36 -4.44 24.98
CA ALA A 218 -3.55 -3.85 25.59
C ALA A 218 -4.16 -2.72 24.73
N VAL A 219 -3.32 -1.87 24.13
CA VAL A 219 -3.78 -0.77 23.27
C VAL A 219 -4.20 -1.28 21.90
N SER A 220 -3.39 -2.14 21.27
CA SER A 220 -3.69 -2.67 19.93
C SER A 220 -4.97 -3.50 19.90
N LEU A 221 -5.17 -4.34 20.93
CA LEU A 221 -6.30 -5.26 20.98
C LEU A 221 -7.54 -4.65 21.63
N SER A 222 -7.49 -3.42 22.15
CA SER A 222 -8.64 -2.81 22.84
C SER A 222 -9.87 -2.75 21.95
N TRP A 223 -9.76 -2.17 20.76
CA TRP A 223 -10.89 -2.04 19.84
C TRP A 223 -11.28 -3.37 19.19
N PRO A 224 -10.36 -4.18 18.60
CA PRO A 224 -10.73 -5.49 18.04
C PRO A 224 -11.46 -6.40 19.01
N LEU A 225 -10.98 -6.50 20.26
CA LEU A 225 -11.61 -7.37 21.25
C LEU A 225 -12.97 -6.82 21.68
N ILE A 226 -13.14 -5.50 21.82
CA ILE A 226 -14.46 -4.94 22.14
C ILE A 226 -15.45 -5.24 21.01
N VAL A 227 -15.07 -4.99 19.76
CA VAL A 227 -15.95 -5.21 18.60
C VAL A 227 -16.32 -6.69 18.46
N ASP A 228 -15.34 -7.60 18.51
CA ASP A 228 -15.57 -9.03 18.30
C ASP A 228 -16.39 -9.66 19.44
N ASN A 229 -16.39 -9.08 20.65
CA ASN A 229 -17.22 -9.55 21.78
C ASN A 229 -18.64 -8.97 21.78
N ILE A 230 -18.93 -7.90 21.03
CA ILE A 230 -20.29 -7.37 20.92
C ILE A 230 -21.09 -8.28 19.97
N PRO A 231 -22.32 -8.71 20.34
CA PRO A 231 -23.15 -9.55 19.48
C PRO A 231 -23.33 -8.94 18.09
N ALA A 232 -23.22 -9.76 17.04
CA ALA A 232 -23.29 -9.31 15.64
C ALA A 232 -24.58 -8.54 15.30
N SER A 233 -25.68 -8.77 16.02
CA SER A 233 -26.94 -8.02 15.85
C SER A 233 -26.93 -6.60 16.43
N LYS A 234 -25.88 -6.21 17.17
CA LYS A 234 -25.75 -4.92 17.86
C LYS A 234 -24.56 -4.09 17.36
N ARG A 235 -23.93 -4.51 16.26
CA ARG A 235 -22.79 -3.84 15.65
C ARG A 235 -22.82 -3.99 14.13
N PRO A 236 -22.13 -3.12 13.39
CA PRO A 236 -21.95 -3.30 11.96
C PRO A 236 -21.19 -4.61 11.65
N TYR A 237 -21.39 -5.13 10.44
CA TYR A 237 -20.53 -6.16 9.89
C TYR A 237 -19.10 -5.62 9.73
N VAL A 238 -18.08 -6.42 10.06
CA VAL A 238 -16.68 -6.03 9.87
C VAL A 238 -16.31 -6.18 8.40
N GLY A 239 -16.17 -5.06 7.68
CA GLY A 239 -15.86 -5.07 6.25
C GLY A 239 -14.54 -5.77 5.91
N SER A 240 -14.48 -6.39 4.73
CA SER A 240 -13.35 -7.20 4.24
C SER A 240 -12.97 -8.39 5.14
N SER A 241 -13.93 -8.89 5.91
CA SER A 241 -13.83 -10.12 6.69
C SER A 241 -14.81 -11.16 6.16
N GLN A 242 -14.55 -12.44 6.37
CA GLN A 242 -15.44 -13.54 5.99
C GLN A 242 -16.25 -14.08 7.18
N THR A 243 -15.80 -13.79 8.40
CA THR A 243 -16.36 -14.31 9.65
C THR A 243 -16.90 -13.20 10.56
N ASN A 244 -17.04 -11.99 10.03
CA ASN A 244 -17.49 -10.81 10.78
C ASN A 244 -16.60 -10.52 12.01
N SER A 245 -15.28 -10.62 11.85
CA SER A 245 -14.29 -10.45 12.93
C SER A 245 -13.17 -9.47 12.54
N VAL A 246 -12.86 -8.55 13.45
CA VAL A 246 -11.74 -7.62 13.33
C VAL A 246 -10.41 -8.35 13.45
N LEU A 247 -10.31 -9.37 14.31
CA LEU A 247 -9.08 -10.16 14.43
C LEU A 247 -8.82 -10.96 13.15
N GLU A 248 -9.85 -11.54 12.54
CA GLU A 248 -9.73 -12.18 11.22
C GLU A 248 -9.25 -11.16 10.16
N LEU A 249 -9.86 -9.98 10.10
CA LEU A 249 -9.43 -8.90 9.20
C LEU A 249 -7.96 -8.50 9.44
N ALA A 250 -7.52 -8.42 10.70
CA ALA A 250 -6.19 -7.98 11.08
C ALA A 250 -5.10 -9.01 10.78
N PHE A 251 -5.33 -10.28 11.10
CA PHE A 251 -4.35 -11.35 10.90
C PHE A 251 -4.45 -12.01 9.52
N GLY A 252 -5.62 -11.98 8.88
CA GLY A 252 -5.88 -12.47 7.54
C GLY A 252 -5.53 -11.44 6.46
N TYR A 253 -6.54 -10.73 5.95
CA TYR A 253 -6.42 -9.82 4.80
C TYR A 253 -5.37 -8.70 4.98
N ASN A 254 -5.32 -8.06 6.15
CA ASN A 254 -4.32 -7.05 6.48
C ASN A 254 -3.01 -7.64 7.04
N GLY A 255 -2.86 -8.97 6.97
CA GLY A 255 -1.78 -9.72 7.59
C GLY A 255 -1.19 -10.78 6.68
N ILE A 256 -1.36 -12.04 7.06
CA ILE A 256 -0.66 -13.18 6.44
C ILE A 256 -1.01 -13.36 4.96
N GLN A 257 -2.24 -13.01 4.55
CA GLN A 257 -2.67 -13.13 3.16
C GLN A 257 -1.83 -12.26 2.22
N ARG A 258 -1.25 -11.16 2.71
CA ARG A 258 -0.31 -10.34 1.93
C ARG A 258 0.91 -11.15 1.45
N LEU A 259 1.29 -12.20 2.17
CA LEU A 259 2.40 -13.09 1.84
C LEU A 259 1.97 -14.41 1.19
N THR A 260 0.75 -14.89 1.48
CA THR A 260 0.27 -16.19 0.99
C THR A 260 -0.69 -16.08 -0.19
N GLY A 261 -1.04 -14.86 -0.60
CA GLY A 261 -2.10 -14.60 -1.56
C GLY A 261 -3.49 -14.65 -0.94
N GLN A 262 -4.47 -14.14 -1.69
CA GLN A 262 -5.89 -14.31 -1.37
C GLN A 262 -6.32 -15.67 -1.92
N ASN A 263 -6.59 -16.63 -1.05
CA ASN A 263 -7.41 -17.77 -1.42
C ASN A 263 -8.79 -17.22 -1.77
N SER A 264 -9.02 -16.97 -3.06
CA SER A 264 -10.36 -16.64 -3.55
C SER A 264 -11.25 -17.79 -3.14
N GLY A 265 -12.21 -17.55 -2.25
CA GLY A 265 -13.22 -18.51 -1.82
C GLY A 265 -14.14 -18.88 -2.99
N GLY A 266 -13.61 -19.67 -3.91
CA GLY A 266 -14.30 -20.26 -5.04
C GLY A 266 -13.69 -21.64 -5.28
N GLY A 267 -14.45 -22.68 -4.93
CA GLY A 267 -14.29 -24.07 -5.35
C GLY A 267 -12.87 -24.59 -5.56
N GLN A 268 -12.36 -25.33 -4.58
CA GLN A 268 -11.22 -26.21 -4.78
C GLN A 268 -11.59 -27.34 -5.75
N GLY A 269 -11.47 -27.07 -7.06
CA GLY A 269 -11.24 -28.08 -8.08
C GLY A 269 -9.75 -28.41 -8.11
N GLY A 270 -9.28 -29.15 -7.11
CA GLY A 270 -7.93 -29.69 -7.13
C GLY A 270 -7.78 -30.66 -8.29
N SER A 271 -6.82 -30.44 -9.17
CA SER A 271 -6.19 -31.52 -9.93
C SER A 271 -4.73 -31.20 -10.15
N SER A 272 -3.98 -31.79 -9.23
CA SER A 272 -2.55 -32.04 -9.25
C SER A 272 -2.05 -32.43 -10.65
N LYS A 273 -1.05 -31.70 -11.13
CA LYS A 273 -0.08 -32.29 -12.05
C LYS A 273 0.74 -33.26 -11.22
N ASP A 274 0.49 -34.55 -11.41
CA ASP A 274 1.43 -35.69 -11.29
C ASP A 274 0.66 -36.96 -10.97
N ALA A 275 0.12 -37.61 -12.01
CA ALA A 275 -0.17 -39.05 -12.04
C ALA A 275 -0.53 -39.45 -13.48
N ALA A 276 0.43 -39.39 -14.39
CA ALA A 276 0.36 -40.14 -15.63
C ALA A 276 1.08 -41.47 -15.42
N LYS A 277 0.33 -42.54 -15.13
CA LYS A 277 0.65 -43.91 -15.55
C LYS A 277 -0.48 -44.88 -15.18
N GLU A 278 -0.76 -45.73 -16.16
CA GLU A 278 -1.49 -47.01 -16.09
C GLU A 278 -3.02 -46.93 -16.06
N MET A 279 -3.61 -46.99 -17.27
CA MET A 279 -4.90 -47.64 -17.50
C MET A 279 -4.70 -49.16 -17.65
N PRO A 280 -5.69 -49.96 -17.24
CA PRO A 280 -6.16 -51.02 -18.12
C PRO A 280 -7.65 -50.89 -18.44
N SER A 281 -7.95 -51.31 -19.66
CA SER A 281 -9.24 -51.39 -20.35
C SER A 281 -10.25 -52.37 -19.74
N SER A 282 -11.54 -52.03 -19.78
CA SER A 282 -12.71 -52.91 -20.03
C SER A 282 -13.99 -52.06 -19.88
N GLU A 283 -14.77 -51.84 -20.95
CA GLU A 283 -15.89 -52.66 -21.48
C GLU A 283 -17.27 -52.37 -20.85
N ASN A 284 -18.26 -52.38 -21.74
CA ASN A 284 -19.68 -52.05 -21.59
C ASN A 284 -20.43 -52.79 -20.47
N GLY A 285 -21.49 -52.16 -19.97
CA GLY A 285 -22.57 -52.86 -19.26
C GLY A 285 -23.64 -51.95 -18.67
N SER A 286 -24.87 -52.12 -19.13
CA SER A 286 -26.10 -51.37 -18.81
C SER A 286 -26.82 -51.81 -17.52
N SER A 287 -27.85 -51.03 -17.16
CA SER A 287 -29.13 -51.33 -16.48
C SER A 287 -29.25 -51.35 -14.94
N ASP A 288 -30.16 -50.46 -14.50
CA ASP A 288 -31.31 -50.62 -13.58
C ASP A 288 -31.22 -50.76 -12.04
N ALA A 289 -32.10 -49.94 -11.43
CA ALA A 289 -33.01 -50.19 -10.30
C ALA A 289 -32.59 -49.98 -8.82
N GLN A 290 -33.20 -48.94 -8.23
CA GLN A 290 -34.05 -48.90 -7.01
C GLN A 290 -33.59 -49.47 -5.64
N ALA A 291 -33.39 -48.51 -4.70
CA ALA A 291 -33.98 -48.41 -3.33
C ALA A 291 -33.57 -49.40 -2.18
N PRO A 292 -33.68 -48.98 -0.89
CA PRO A 292 -32.77 -49.33 0.24
C PRO A 292 -33.52 -50.05 1.41
N PRO A 293 -33.21 -49.88 2.73
CA PRO A 293 -31.96 -49.93 3.53
C PRO A 293 -32.03 -50.98 4.68
N ASN A 294 -30.91 -51.36 5.34
CA ASN A 294 -30.84 -51.45 6.83
C ASN A 294 -29.50 -51.91 7.45
N GLN A 295 -29.17 -51.22 8.56
CA GLN A 295 -28.66 -51.69 9.87
C GLN A 295 -27.37 -52.51 10.08
N SER A 296 -26.45 -51.88 10.83
CA SER A 296 -25.81 -52.35 12.10
C SER A 296 -24.77 -53.50 11.98
N THR A 297 -23.63 -53.57 12.68
CA THR A 297 -23.28 -53.28 14.09
C THR A 297 -21.76 -53.37 14.30
N SER A 298 -21.22 -52.49 15.17
CA SER A 298 -20.29 -52.72 16.31
C SER A 298 -18.90 -53.37 16.20
N SER A 299 -18.05 -52.87 17.12
CA SER A 299 -16.90 -53.48 17.84
C SER A 299 -15.52 -53.29 17.16
N SER A 300 -14.60 -52.45 17.65
CA SER A 300 -13.91 -52.30 18.96
C SER A 300 -12.62 -53.11 19.05
N SER A 301 -11.64 -52.53 19.76
CA SER A 301 -10.35 -53.07 20.25
C SER A 301 -9.19 -53.05 19.25
N SER A 302 -7.92 -52.87 19.62
CA SER A 302 -7.17 -52.08 20.60
C SER A 302 -5.72 -52.58 20.50
N ASN A 303 -4.73 -51.72 20.77
CA ASN A 303 -3.33 -52.06 21.07
C ASN A 303 -2.50 -52.61 19.88
N ASP A 304 -1.18 -52.48 19.76
CA ASP A 304 -0.13 -52.27 20.76
C ASP A 304 1.07 -51.43 20.25
N ASP A 305 1.80 -50.91 21.23
CA ASP A 305 3.14 -50.32 21.22
C ASP A 305 4.21 -51.09 20.42
N LYS A 306 5.24 -50.35 19.97
CA LYS A 306 6.65 -50.62 20.36
C LYS A 306 7.64 -49.56 19.87
N SER A 307 8.41 -49.03 20.83
CA SER A 307 9.65 -48.29 20.63
C SER A 307 10.81 -49.22 20.23
N ALA A 308 11.80 -48.71 19.50
CA ALA A 308 13.20 -49.06 19.72
C ALA A 308 14.16 -48.00 19.14
N ASN A 309 15.25 -47.79 19.88
CA ASN A 309 16.29 -46.79 19.81
C ASN A 309 17.53 -47.32 19.03
N GLY A 310 18.41 -46.46 18.49
CA GLY A 310 19.74 -46.92 18.05
C GLY A 310 20.60 -46.07 17.08
N ASN A 311 21.39 -45.16 17.66
CA ASN A 311 22.82 -44.81 17.38
C ASN A 311 23.43 -44.54 15.97
N MET A 312 24.05 -43.32 15.89
CA MET A 312 25.41 -42.92 15.45
C MET A 312 26.12 -43.56 14.23
N THR A 313 26.66 -42.73 13.31
CA THR A 313 28.11 -42.47 13.08
C THR A 313 28.39 -41.64 11.79
N ALA A 314 29.38 -40.73 11.85
CA ALA A 314 30.18 -40.17 10.72
C ALA A 314 31.48 -41.01 10.56
N PRO A 315 32.50 -40.79 9.67
CA PRO A 315 32.90 -39.65 8.77
C PRO A 315 33.46 -40.17 7.39
N PRO A 316 34.51 -39.65 6.68
CA PRO A 316 35.25 -38.36 6.66
C PRO A 316 35.49 -37.74 5.25
N SER A 317 36.28 -36.65 5.22
CA SER A 317 36.67 -35.79 4.10
C SER A 317 37.94 -36.21 3.34
N ASN A 318 38.07 -35.77 2.07
CA ASN A 318 39.21 -35.06 1.43
C ASN A 318 39.38 -35.43 -0.06
N GLY A 319 39.63 -34.42 -0.91
CA GLY A 319 40.20 -34.63 -2.26
C GLY A 319 39.89 -33.55 -3.30
N GLU A 320 40.71 -32.48 -3.30
CA GLU A 320 41.29 -31.77 -4.45
C GLU A 320 40.43 -31.13 -5.60
N MET A 321 40.75 -29.85 -5.85
CA MET A 321 40.49 -29.04 -7.06
C MET A 321 41.44 -29.45 -8.21
N PRO A 322 41.14 -29.22 -9.52
CA PRO A 322 41.17 -27.84 -10.08
C PRO A 322 40.29 -27.50 -11.31
N SER A 323 40.02 -26.20 -11.43
CA SER A 323 40.06 -25.31 -12.61
C SER A 323 39.43 -25.71 -13.97
N GLY A 324 38.50 -24.86 -14.41
CA GLY A 324 38.51 -24.28 -15.77
C GLY A 324 37.44 -24.79 -16.75
N GLY A 325 36.80 -23.84 -17.45
CA GLY A 325 36.19 -24.10 -18.76
C GLY A 325 34.73 -23.68 -18.91
N GLN A 326 34.53 -22.55 -19.59
CA GLN A 326 33.29 -22.15 -20.25
C GLN A 326 32.79 -23.21 -21.25
N GLY A 327 31.48 -23.26 -21.46
CA GLY A 327 30.89 -23.85 -22.66
C GLY A 327 29.45 -24.31 -22.47
N GLY A 328 28.49 -23.49 -22.91
CA GLY A 328 27.11 -23.94 -23.08
C GLY A 328 26.97 -24.93 -24.25
N PRO A 329 25.84 -25.65 -24.35
CA PRO A 329 25.36 -26.09 -25.66
C PRO A 329 23.80 -26.13 -25.72
N PRO A 330 23.18 -26.59 -26.83
CA PRO A 330 23.24 -26.02 -28.17
C PRO A 330 21.83 -25.86 -28.79
N ASN A 331 21.76 -25.15 -29.92
CA ASN A 331 20.59 -25.08 -30.79
C ASN A 331 20.77 -26.03 -31.99
N GLY A 332 19.68 -26.65 -32.44
CA GLY A 332 19.56 -27.40 -33.71
C GLY A 332 18.09 -27.84 -33.86
N GLY A 333 17.42 -27.82 -35.02
CA GLY A 333 17.75 -27.55 -36.42
C GLY A 333 16.62 -28.17 -37.28
N GLY A 334 16.40 -27.65 -38.50
CA GLY A 334 15.47 -28.18 -39.52
C GLY A 334 14.19 -27.34 -39.68
N ASP A 335 13.99 -26.46 -40.65
CA ASP A 335 14.08 -26.46 -42.14
C ASP A 335 12.71 -26.69 -42.82
N ASP A 336 12.50 -25.89 -43.88
CA ASP A 336 11.53 -25.97 -45.00
C ASP A 336 10.64 -24.73 -45.25
N GLY A 337 10.83 -24.12 -46.43
CA GLY A 337 9.70 -23.62 -47.25
C GLY A 337 9.70 -22.19 -47.79
N GLN A 338 10.60 -21.87 -48.73
CA GLN A 338 10.41 -21.10 -49.99
C GLN A 338 9.86 -19.64 -50.02
N GLY A 339 10.68 -18.74 -50.59
CA GLY A 339 10.30 -17.87 -51.74
C GLY A 339 10.08 -16.36 -51.52
N GLY A 340 11.03 -15.49 -51.98
CA GLY A 340 10.87 -14.02 -52.09
C GLY A 340 10.10 -13.55 -53.35
N PRO A 341 10.13 -12.26 -53.81
CA PRO A 341 11.00 -11.13 -53.39
C PRO A 341 10.29 -9.75 -53.15
N GLY A 342 10.95 -8.88 -52.36
CA GLY A 342 11.08 -7.40 -52.54
C GLY A 342 9.86 -6.45 -52.61
N GLY A 343 9.91 -5.37 -51.81
CA GLY A 343 9.22 -4.11 -52.14
C GLY A 343 8.70 -3.25 -50.98
N ASP A 344 9.45 -2.19 -50.66
CA ASP A 344 9.07 -0.87 -50.12
C ASP A 344 8.13 -0.68 -48.90
N GLY A 345 8.72 -0.07 -47.87
CA GLY A 345 8.44 1.33 -47.56
C GLY A 345 7.04 1.70 -47.07
N GLY A 346 6.79 1.54 -45.77
CA GLY A 346 5.63 2.13 -45.10
C GLY A 346 5.82 2.22 -43.59
N LYS A 347 6.42 3.32 -43.11
CA LYS A 347 6.42 3.68 -41.68
C LYS A 347 4.97 3.99 -41.27
N GLY A 348 4.36 3.07 -40.53
CA GLY A 348 3.19 3.33 -39.70
C GLY A 348 3.59 3.13 -38.25
N ASP A 349 3.93 4.22 -37.57
CA ASP A 349 4.11 4.24 -36.11
C ASP A 349 2.76 3.91 -35.45
N SER A 350 2.65 2.70 -34.93
CA SER A 350 1.63 2.34 -33.96
C SER A 350 2.31 2.28 -32.60
N GLY A 351 2.34 3.43 -31.93
CA GLY A 351 2.68 3.56 -30.52
C GLY A 351 1.61 2.89 -29.65
N GLY A 352 1.65 1.56 -29.62
CA GLY A 352 0.92 0.76 -28.65
C GLY A 352 1.65 0.84 -27.32
N SER A 353 0.96 1.39 -26.32
CA SER A 353 1.32 1.30 -24.92
C SER A 353 1.66 -0.15 -24.57
N LYS A 354 2.94 -0.40 -24.27
CA LYS A 354 3.40 -1.67 -23.70
C LYS A 354 2.81 -1.84 -22.30
N MET A 355 1.57 -2.27 -22.20
CA MET A 355 1.12 -3.11 -21.09
C MET A 355 1.79 -4.47 -21.29
N GLN A 356 3.01 -4.58 -20.78
CA GLN A 356 3.77 -5.81 -20.77
C GLN A 356 3.05 -6.83 -19.87
N SER A 357 2.69 -7.97 -20.45
CA SER A 357 1.88 -9.05 -19.89
C SER A 357 2.56 -9.84 -18.75
N GLY A 358 3.11 -9.14 -17.76
CA GLY A 358 3.78 -9.72 -16.59
C GLY A 358 3.51 -8.97 -15.28
N THR A 359 2.78 -7.86 -15.29
CA THR A 359 2.42 -7.13 -14.07
C THR A 359 1.16 -7.75 -13.45
N GLY A 360 1.28 -8.32 -12.25
CA GLY A 360 0.11 -8.81 -11.50
C GLY A 360 -0.93 -7.71 -11.29
N MET A 361 -2.16 -8.09 -10.89
CA MET A 361 -3.36 -7.24 -10.74
C MET A 361 -3.15 -5.90 -10.00
N PHE A 362 -2.09 -5.76 -9.21
CA PHE A 362 -1.77 -4.58 -8.39
C PHE A 362 -0.67 -3.67 -8.96
N GLY A 363 -0.09 -4.00 -10.12
CA GLY A 363 0.94 -3.17 -10.75
C GLY A 363 2.22 -3.02 -9.91
N THR A 364 2.58 -4.02 -9.13
CA THR A 364 3.72 -3.96 -8.18
C THR A 364 5.00 -4.63 -8.68
N GLY A 365 5.04 -5.04 -9.96
CA GLY A 365 6.14 -5.79 -10.54
C GLY A 365 6.24 -7.24 -10.01
N THR A 366 7.27 -7.95 -10.46
CA THR A 366 7.50 -9.37 -10.15
C THR A 366 8.15 -9.53 -8.77
N PRO A 367 7.60 -10.36 -7.86
CA PRO A 367 8.24 -10.66 -6.57
C PRO A 367 9.70 -11.10 -6.71
N GLY A 368 10.58 -10.54 -5.89
CA GLY A 368 12.00 -10.86 -5.86
C GLY A 368 12.87 -9.81 -5.15
N PRO A 369 14.14 -10.12 -4.87
CA PRO A 369 15.05 -9.21 -4.15
C PRO A 369 15.23 -7.84 -4.82
N LEU A 370 15.06 -7.78 -6.15
CA LEU A 370 15.20 -6.56 -6.93
C LEU A 370 13.88 -5.83 -7.21
N ARG A 371 12.75 -6.27 -6.64
CA ARG A 371 11.42 -5.70 -6.93
C ARG A 371 11.33 -4.20 -6.70
N LEU A 372 11.96 -3.68 -5.63
CA LEU A 372 12.02 -2.25 -5.36
C LEU A 372 12.82 -1.44 -6.39
N PHE A 373 13.65 -2.10 -7.21
CA PHE A 373 14.40 -1.49 -8.30
C PHE A 373 13.70 -1.64 -9.65
N GLN A 374 12.58 -2.35 -9.72
CA GLN A 374 11.79 -2.49 -10.94
C GLN A 374 11.03 -1.20 -11.24
N GLN A 375 10.66 -1.01 -12.50
CA GLN A 375 10.03 0.22 -12.99
C GLN A 375 8.74 0.55 -12.22
N GLU A 376 7.98 -0.46 -11.84
CA GLU A 376 6.68 -0.38 -11.18
C GLU A 376 6.72 0.26 -9.79
N LEU A 377 7.84 0.14 -9.06
CA LEU A 377 7.98 0.63 -7.69
C LEU A 377 9.10 1.68 -7.52
N SER A 378 10.07 1.67 -8.42
CA SER A 378 11.32 2.43 -8.26
C SER A 378 11.11 3.94 -8.22
N ASP A 379 10.20 4.44 -9.03
CA ASP A 379 9.86 5.85 -9.17
C ASP A 379 8.97 6.39 -8.03
N GLN A 380 8.42 5.51 -7.19
CA GLN A 380 7.63 5.90 -6.02
C GLN A 380 8.51 6.16 -4.79
N ILE A 381 9.55 5.34 -4.56
CA ILE A 381 10.31 5.37 -3.29
C ILE A 381 11.82 5.16 -3.42
N SER A 382 12.31 4.51 -4.50
CA SER A 382 13.66 3.94 -4.51
C SER A 382 14.75 4.87 -5.03
N TRP A 383 14.41 6.09 -5.48
CA TRP A 383 15.35 7.08 -6.02
C TRP A 383 16.70 7.15 -5.30
N LEU A 384 16.67 7.28 -3.97
CA LEU A 384 17.87 7.40 -3.13
C LEU A 384 18.25 6.10 -2.41
N LEU A 385 17.58 4.98 -2.71
CA LEU A 385 17.88 3.69 -2.09
C LEU A 385 19.33 3.24 -2.35
N PRO A 386 19.91 3.39 -3.58
CA PRO A 386 21.33 3.15 -3.78
C PRO A 386 22.20 4.00 -2.85
N PHE A 387 21.94 5.30 -2.74
CA PHE A 387 22.69 6.18 -1.85
C PHE A 387 22.55 5.76 -0.38
N ALA A 388 21.35 5.35 0.05
CA ALA A 388 21.09 4.87 1.41
C ALA A 388 21.93 3.62 1.75
N ILE A 389 22.14 2.71 0.80
CA ILE A 389 23.00 1.52 0.96
C ILE A 389 24.45 1.93 1.21
N PHE A 390 24.99 2.85 0.40
CA PHE A 390 26.34 3.40 0.64
C PHE A 390 26.42 4.21 1.94
N GLY A 391 25.38 4.97 2.26
CA GLY A 391 25.26 5.74 3.49
C GLY A 391 25.30 4.86 4.74
N MET A 392 24.56 3.74 4.72
CA MET A 392 24.62 2.69 5.73
C MET A 392 26.04 2.15 5.90
N ALA A 393 26.69 1.75 4.80
CA ALA A 393 28.07 1.25 4.84
C ALA A 393 29.03 2.32 5.43
N GLY A 394 28.89 3.58 4.99
CA GLY A 394 29.65 4.71 5.48
C GLY A 394 29.49 4.94 6.98
N LEU A 395 28.25 4.87 7.50
CA LEU A 395 27.95 5.02 8.93
C LEU A 395 28.57 3.91 9.78
N LEU A 396 28.43 2.66 9.34
CA LEU A 396 28.99 1.50 10.05
C LEU A 396 30.53 1.56 10.07
N ILE A 397 31.16 1.92 8.94
CA ILE A 397 32.61 2.04 8.80
C ILE A 397 33.17 3.23 9.58
N ALA A 398 32.53 4.41 9.49
CA ALA A 398 32.97 5.61 10.19
C ALA A 398 32.87 5.45 11.72
N GLY A 399 31.86 4.71 12.19
CA GLY A 399 31.69 4.36 13.61
C GLY A 399 32.64 3.27 14.13
N ALA A 400 33.21 2.44 13.25
CA ALA A 400 34.01 1.26 13.61
C ALA A 400 35.46 1.56 14.03
N ARG A 401 35.71 2.65 14.77
CA ARG A 401 37.01 2.88 15.41
C ARG A 401 37.25 1.82 16.48
N GLU A 402 38.42 1.16 16.48
CA GLU A 402 38.99 0.13 17.37
C GLU A 402 38.39 -0.03 18.80
N ARG A 403 37.09 -0.26 18.90
CA ARG A 403 36.36 -0.35 20.17
C ARG A 403 35.59 -1.66 20.17
N ARG A 404 35.71 -2.39 21.28
CA ARG A 404 34.96 -3.64 21.51
C ARG A 404 33.44 -3.44 21.67
N ARG A 405 32.92 -2.19 21.62
CA ARG A 405 31.50 -1.85 21.83
C ARG A 405 31.01 -0.85 20.79
N LEU A 406 29.77 -1.04 20.33
CA LEU A 406 29.10 -0.15 19.37
C LEU A 406 28.95 1.28 19.92
N SER A 407 29.27 2.28 19.10
CA SER A 407 29.03 3.70 19.40
C SER A 407 27.53 4.05 19.39
N VAL A 408 27.15 5.25 19.85
CA VAL A 408 25.74 5.69 19.81
C VAL A 408 25.27 5.81 18.36
N GLU A 409 26.11 6.38 17.51
CA GLU A 409 25.89 6.51 16.07
C GLU A 409 25.63 5.14 15.44
N GLN A 410 26.46 4.14 15.72
CA GLN A 410 26.29 2.79 15.18
C GLN A 410 24.99 2.14 15.65
N LYS A 411 24.61 2.31 16.93
CA LYS A 411 23.35 1.74 17.45
C LYS A 411 22.13 2.38 16.80
N GLU A 412 22.13 3.70 16.61
CA GLU A 412 21.04 4.39 15.91
C GLU A 412 21.05 4.04 14.41
N THR A 413 22.21 3.85 13.77
CA THR A 413 22.29 3.30 12.41
C THR A 413 21.67 1.91 12.33
N VAL A 414 22.00 1.00 13.26
CA VAL A 414 21.40 -0.34 13.32
C VAL A 414 19.88 -0.25 13.45
N PHE A 415 19.34 0.69 14.21
CA PHE A 415 17.89 0.93 14.28
C PHE A 415 17.29 1.26 12.90
N TRP A 416 17.86 2.23 12.18
CA TRP A 416 17.36 2.62 10.86
C TRP A 416 17.47 1.49 9.82
N VAL A 417 18.54 0.68 9.90
CA VAL A 417 18.70 -0.51 9.04
C VAL A 417 17.70 -1.60 9.41
N ALA A 418 17.47 -1.83 10.70
CA ALA A 418 16.49 -2.80 11.20
C ALA A 418 15.04 -2.38 10.91
N TRP A 419 14.80 -1.09 10.63
CA TRP A 419 13.55 -0.62 10.03
C TRP A 419 13.57 -0.89 8.52
N LEU A 420 14.59 -0.42 7.79
CA LEU A 420 14.61 -0.50 6.33
C LEU A 420 14.56 -1.93 5.79
N ALA A 421 15.47 -2.79 6.24
CA ALA A 421 15.74 -4.06 5.59
C ALA A 421 14.57 -5.06 5.68
N PRO A 422 13.92 -5.27 6.85
CA PRO A 422 12.76 -6.17 6.92
C PRO A 422 11.57 -5.66 6.12
N ILE A 423 11.31 -4.35 6.11
CA ILE A 423 10.20 -3.77 5.36
C ILE A 423 10.47 -3.85 3.85
N ALA A 424 11.71 -3.55 3.42
CA ALA A 424 12.11 -3.74 2.03
C ALA A 424 11.98 -5.21 1.61
N GLY A 425 12.42 -6.14 2.47
CA GLY A 425 12.26 -7.57 2.27
C GLY A 425 10.80 -8.01 2.14
N PHE A 426 9.90 -7.48 2.98
CA PHE A 426 8.47 -7.74 2.87
C PHE A 426 7.91 -7.30 1.52
N PHE A 427 8.15 -6.06 1.09
CA PHE A 427 7.66 -5.59 -0.21
C PHE A 427 8.31 -6.29 -1.40
N SER A 428 9.51 -6.86 -1.23
CA SER A 428 10.13 -7.73 -2.23
C SER A 428 9.43 -9.06 -2.40
N VAL A 429 8.80 -9.63 -1.37
CA VAL A 429 8.23 -10.99 -1.43
C VAL A 429 6.70 -11.05 -1.34
N ALA A 430 6.04 -9.98 -0.88
CA ALA A 430 4.58 -9.94 -0.71
C ALA A 430 3.85 -10.22 -2.04
N GLU A 431 2.80 -11.04 -2.00
CA GLU A 431 2.01 -11.36 -3.20
C GLU A 431 1.21 -10.16 -3.68
N PHE A 432 0.57 -9.44 -2.74
CA PHE A 432 -0.23 -8.27 -3.10
C PHE A 432 -0.12 -7.13 -2.08
N PHE A 433 -0.03 -5.91 -2.59
CA PHE A 433 -0.06 -4.65 -1.85
C PHE A 433 -0.27 -3.51 -2.84
N HIS A 434 -0.58 -2.31 -2.34
CA HIS A 434 -0.57 -1.11 -3.17
C HIS A 434 0.74 -0.36 -3.02
N HIS A 435 1.27 0.18 -4.12
CA HIS A 435 2.52 0.95 -4.16
C HIS A 435 2.64 2.04 -3.07
N TYR A 436 1.55 2.66 -2.63
CA TYR A 436 1.58 3.72 -1.63
C TYR A 436 1.94 3.23 -0.22
N TYR A 437 1.89 1.92 0.04
CA TYR A 437 2.38 1.34 1.31
C TYR A 437 3.91 1.51 1.45
N LEU A 438 4.62 1.78 0.35
CA LEU A 438 6.07 2.02 0.32
C LEU A 438 6.51 3.25 1.10
N ILE A 439 5.59 4.15 1.47
CA ILE A 439 5.86 5.26 2.41
C ILE A 439 6.53 4.79 3.71
N MET A 440 6.32 3.53 4.13
CA MET A 440 7.01 2.92 5.28
C MET A 440 8.55 2.89 5.17
N LEU A 441 9.10 2.99 3.96
CA LEU A 441 10.53 3.04 3.68
C LEU A 441 11.08 4.48 3.69
N ALA A 442 10.22 5.51 3.60
CA ALA A 442 10.65 6.91 3.50
C ALA A 442 11.48 7.37 4.71
N PRO A 443 11.07 7.13 5.98
CA PRO A 443 11.86 7.57 7.12
C PRO A 443 13.26 6.96 7.22
N PRO A 444 13.46 5.62 7.10
CA PRO A 444 14.80 5.07 7.18
C PRO A 444 15.67 5.42 5.97
N ILE A 445 15.12 5.56 4.75
CA ILE A 445 15.89 6.07 3.60
C ILE A 445 16.37 7.49 3.90
N ALA A 446 15.48 8.38 4.33
CA ALA A 446 15.83 9.76 4.68
C ALA A 446 16.92 9.83 5.77
N ALA A 447 16.79 9.02 6.82
CA ALA A 447 17.76 8.93 7.89
C ALA A 447 19.15 8.46 7.40
N LEU A 448 19.18 7.36 6.63
CA LEU A 448 20.42 6.75 6.16
C LEU A 448 21.11 7.58 5.08
N VAL A 449 20.38 8.30 4.24
CA VAL A 449 20.97 9.25 3.28
C VAL A 449 21.49 10.49 4.00
N GLY A 450 20.69 11.11 4.89
CA GLY A 450 21.09 12.34 5.59
C GLY A 450 22.29 12.14 6.53
N ALA A 451 22.25 11.12 7.37
CA ALA A 451 23.36 10.77 8.25
C ALA A 451 24.53 10.14 7.46
N GLY A 452 24.22 9.30 6.47
CA GLY A 452 25.21 8.62 5.63
C GLY A 452 26.03 9.58 4.79
N TRP A 453 25.43 10.62 4.23
CA TRP A 453 26.16 11.64 3.47
C TRP A 453 27.23 12.31 4.33
N VAL A 454 26.92 12.67 5.58
CA VAL A 454 27.92 13.25 6.50
C VAL A 454 29.06 12.27 6.77
N ALA A 455 28.73 11.00 7.02
CA ALA A 455 29.73 9.95 7.25
C ALA A 455 30.61 9.70 6.01
N LEU A 456 30.01 9.67 4.82
CA LEU A 456 30.71 9.48 3.54
C LEU A 456 31.65 10.65 3.23
N VAL A 457 31.21 11.90 3.45
CA VAL A 457 32.08 13.10 3.33
C VAL A 457 33.24 13.04 4.32
N GLN A 458 32.99 12.59 5.56
CA GLN A 458 34.04 12.43 6.55
C GLN A 458 35.06 11.37 6.10
N LEU A 459 34.62 10.19 5.65
CA LEU A 459 35.50 9.12 5.16
C LEU A 459 36.30 9.58 3.94
N TYR A 460 35.66 10.25 2.99
CA TYR A 460 36.29 10.81 1.80
C TYR A 460 37.44 11.78 2.14
N ARG A 461 37.28 12.61 3.17
CA ARG A 461 38.31 13.59 3.58
C ARG A 461 39.41 13.05 4.48
N SER A 462 39.13 11.97 5.23
CA SER A 462 40.01 11.48 6.29
C SER A 462 40.83 10.26 5.89
N HIS A 463 40.55 9.63 4.75
CA HIS A 463 41.20 8.39 4.32
C HIS A 463 41.71 8.47 2.87
N THR A 464 42.76 7.71 2.55
CA THR A 464 43.41 7.63 1.23
C THR A 464 43.07 6.36 0.44
N GLY A 465 42.64 5.28 1.11
CA GLY A 465 42.30 3.99 0.51
C GLY A 465 40.86 3.86 0.01
N TRP A 466 40.39 2.61 -0.14
CA TRP A 466 39.06 2.27 -0.71
C TRP A 466 37.88 3.00 -0.03
N LYS A 467 37.98 3.31 1.28
CA LYS A 467 36.95 4.04 2.03
C LYS A 467 36.63 5.42 1.45
N SER A 468 37.61 6.10 0.82
CA SER A 468 37.36 7.40 0.20
C SER A 468 36.54 7.29 -1.09
N TRP A 469 36.45 6.10 -1.70
CA TRP A 469 35.72 5.88 -2.94
C TRP A 469 34.21 5.72 -2.73
N LEU A 470 33.78 5.50 -1.48
CA LEU A 470 32.37 5.29 -1.16
C LEU A 470 31.48 6.49 -1.54
N LEU A 471 31.96 7.73 -1.37
CA LEU A 471 31.17 8.92 -1.72
C LEU A 471 31.03 9.10 -3.26
N PRO A 472 32.12 9.09 -4.06
CA PRO A 472 31.98 9.07 -5.52
C PRO A 472 31.15 7.89 -6.05
N ALA A 473 31.32 6.70 -5.48
CA ALA A 473 30.55 5.52 -5.86
C ALA A 473 29.07 5.66 -5.54
N ALA A 474 28.72 6.23 -4.37
CA ALA A 474 27.33 6.51 -4.01
C ALA A 474 26.68 7.48 -5.00
N MET A 475 27.39 8.55 -5.38
CA MET A 475 26.94 9.48 -6.42
C MET A 475 26.72 8.77 -7.76
N ALA A 476 27.74 8.07 -8.27
CA ALA A 476 27.68 7.41 -9.57
C ALA A 476 26.59 6.33 -9.63
N ALA A 477 26.47 5.49 -8.60
CA ALA A 477 25.45 4.43 -8.55
C ALA A 477 24.04 5.01 -8.48
N THR A 478 23.84 6.07 -7.70
CA THR A 478 22.52 6.71 -7.59
C THR A 478 22.16 7.43 -8.89
N THR A 479 23.09 8.20 -9.48
CA THR A 479 22.87 8.81 -10.81
C THR A 479 22.54 7.75 -11.87
N GLY A 480 23.27 6.63 -11.91
CA GLY A 480 22.99 5.54 -12.85
C GLY A 480 21.60 4.93 -12.65
N PHE A 481 21.16 4.79 -11.40
CA PHE A 481 19.82 4.30 -11.09
C PHE A 481 18.72 5.31 -11.43
N GLU A 482 18.92 6.60 -11.19
CA GLU A 482 17.98 7.65 -11.61
C GLU A 482 17.84 7.66 -13.14
N LEU A 483 18.94 7.56 -13.89
CA LEU A 483 18.89 7.44 -15.34
C LEU A 483 18.11 6.19 -15.80
N PHE A 484 18.21 5.09 -15.06
CA PHE A 484 17.40 3.89 -15.30
C PHE A 484 15.90 4.14 -15.10
N ILE A 485 15.51 4.92 -14.09
CA ILE A 485 14.11 5.31 -13.87
C ILE A 485 13.65 6.23 -15.01
N LEU A 486 14.41 7.30 -15.26
CA LEU A 486 14.03 8.37 -16.19
C LEU A 486 13.93 7.92 -17.65
N ARG A 487 14.69 6.89 -18.06
CA ARG A 487 14.65 6.40 -19.45
C ARG A 487 13.25 5.99 -19.91
N ASN A 488 12.41 5.54 -18.97
CA ASN A 488 11.05 5.09 -19.26
C ASN A 488 10.06 6.24 -19.42
N TYR A 489 10.51 7.47 -19.10
CA TYR A 489 9.67 8.65 -19.03
C TYR A 489 10.14 9.79 -19.94
N ASN A 490 11.17 9.54 -20.76
CA ASN A 490 11.74 10.53 -21.69
C ASN A 490 10.69 11.14 -22.64
N ASP A 491 9.66 10.39 -23.02
CA ASP A 491 8.59 10.90 -23.88
C ASP A 491 7.70 11.93 -23.17
N GLN A 492 7.48 11.78 -21.84
CA GLN A 492 6.66 12.74 -21.08
C GLN A 492 7.46 13.95 -20.60
N ILE A 493 8.73 13.75 -20.19
CA ILE A 493 9.52 14.83 -19.58
C ILE A 493 10.55 15.45 -20.51
N SER A 494 10.81 14.90 -21.70
CA SER A 494 11.97 15.16 -22.57
C SER A 494 13.29 14.56 -22.08
N VAL A 495 14.03 13.96 -23.01
CA VAL A 495 15.37 13.37 -22.80
C VAL A 495 16.39 14.37 -22.24
N GLY A 496 16.17 15.68 -22.44
CA GLY A 496 17.06 16.72 -21.93
C GLY A 496 17.25 16.69 -20.41
N TRP A 497 16.22 16.32 -19.64
CA TRP A 497 16.32 16.19 -18.18
C TRP A 497 17.19 15.01 -17.76
N SER A 498 17.01 13.86 -18.42
CA SER A 498 17.85 12.67 -18.22
C SER A 498 19.32 13.01 -18.52
N ILE A 499 19.59 13.70 -19.63
CA ILE A 499 20.95 14.14 -19.97
C ILE A 499 21.48 15.12 -18.91
N GLY A 500 20.69 16.11 -18.49
CA GLY A 500 21.10 17.10 -17.49
C GLY A 500 21.48 16.47 -16.15
N VAL A 501 20.60 15.63 -15.60
CA VAL A 501 20.84 14.91 -14.33
C VAL A 501 22.04 13.96 -14.46
N GLY A 502 22.11 13.22 -15.58
CA GLY A 502 23.22 12.32 -15.86
C GLY A 502 24.57 13.02 -15.93
N VAL A 503 24.65 14.12 -16.69
CA VAL A 503 25.87 14.92 -16.85
C VAL A 503 26.28 15.54 -15.51
N ILE A 504 25.38 16.21 -14.80
CA ILE A 504 25.75 16.88 -13.54
C ILE A 504 26.11 15.85 -12.45
N GLY A 505 25.39 14.74 -12.37
CA GLY A 505 25.71 13.64 -11.46
C GLY A 505 27.07 13.00 -11.75
N ALA A 506 27.35 12.71 -13.03
CA ALA A 506 28.64 12.17 -13.47
C ALA A 506 29.79 13.17 -13.22
N LEU A 507 29.61 14.45 -13.57
CA LEU A 507 30.59 15.50 -13.31
C LEU A 507 30.85 15.68 -11.81
N SER A 508 29.83 15.56 -10.96
CA SER A 508 30.00 15.61 -9.51
C SER A 508 30.82 14.43 -9.00
N ALA A 509 30.54 13.22 -9.48
CA ALA A 509 31.32 12.02 -9.13
C ALA A 509 32.78 12.14 -9.62
N ILE A 510 33.00 12.55 -10.86
CA ILE A 510 34.33 12.76 -11.45
C ILE A 510 35.10 13.87 -10.73
N ALA A 511 34.46 14.99 -10.39
CA ALA A 511 35.08 16.07 -9.64
C ALA A 511 35.53 15.61 -8.25
N LEU A 512 34.76 14.74 -7.58
CA LEU A 512 35.18 14.09 -6.34
C LEU A 512 36.32 13.08 -6.55
N LEU A 513 36.51 12.51 -7.73
CA LEU A 513 37.70 11.70 -8.03
C LEU A 513 38.93 12.58 -8.27
N ILE A 514 38.80 13.69 -9.01
CA ILE A 514 39.89 14.61 -9.37
C ILE A 514 40.39 15.41 -8.16
N PHE A 515 39.47 16.03 -7.41
CA PHE A 515 39.80 16.89 -6.28
C PHE A 515 40.04 16.12 -4.97
N LYS A 516 40.20 14.79 -5.08
CA LYS A 516 40.53 13.90 -3.96
C LYS A 516 41.67 14.51 -3.14
N GLN A 517 41.34 14.92 -1.91
CA GLN A 517 42.26 15.43 -0.89
C GLN A 517 43.01 16.73 -1.17
N ARG A 518 42.82 17.38 -2.33
CA ARG A 518 43.51 18.63 -2.67
C ARG A 518 42.78 19.88 -2.17
N GLN A 519 41.45 19.85 -1.99
CA GLN A 519 40.67 20.99 -1.48
C GLN A 519 39.49 20.57 -0.57
N LYS A 520 39.70 20.62 0.76
CA LYS A 520 38.70 20.20 1.76
C LYS A 520 37.38 20.99 1.74
N PRO A 521 37.36 22.34 1.65
CA PRO A 521 36.08 23.07 1.59
C PRO A 521 35.37 22.88 0.24
N LEU A 522 36.08 22.94 -0.88
CA LEU A 522 35.49 22.78 -2.22
C LEU A 522 34.77 21.44 -2.39
N THR A 523 35.40 20.34 -1.94
CA THR A 523 34.79 18.99 -2.01
C THR A 523 33.52 18.86 -1.18
N TYR A 524 33.32 19.70 -0.14
CA TYR A 524 32.04 19.79 0.58
C TYR A 524 30.93 20.23 -0.35
N TYR A 525 31.14 21.38 -0.97
CA TYR A 525 30.15 22.04 -1.79
C TYR A 525 29.87 21.24 -3.06
N ILE A 526 30.88 20.59 -3.65
CA ILE A 526 30.69 19.63 -4.75
C ILE A 526 29.81 18.47 -4.30
N SER A 527 30.11 17.84 -3.16
CA SER A 527 29.30 16.70 -2.66
C SER A 527 27.87 17.09 -2.26
N LEU A 528 27.68 18.33 -1.79
CA LEU A 528 26.36 18.86 -1.44
C LEU A 528 25.57 19.20 -2.70
N ALA A 529 26.19 19.86 -3.67
CA ALA A 529 25.58 20.16 -4.96
C ALA A 529 25.19 18.88 -5.70
N GLY A 530 26.07 17.87 -5.72
CA GLY A 530 25.75 16.56 -6.29
C GLY A 530 24.54 15.90 -5.62
N LEU A 531 24.47 15.95 -4.28
CA LEU A 531 23.28 15.44 -3.56
C LEU A 531 22.02 16.23 -3.89
N LEU A 532 22.09 17.56 -4.00
CA LEU A 532 20.94 18.39 -4.36
C LEU A 532 20.47 18.10 -5.80
N VAL A 533 21.40 17.79 -6.71
CA VAL A 533 21.08 17.41 -8.09
C VAL A 533 20.31 16.09 -8.14
N LEU A 534 20.73 15.09 -7.35
CA LEU A 534 19.97 13.83 -7.19
C LEU A 534 18.56 14.03 -6.60
N LEU A 535 18.28 15.18 -5.98
CA LEU A 535 16.94 15.48 -5.46
C LEU A 535 16.05 16.18 -6.48
N VAL A 536 16.58 16.67 -7.62
CA VAL A 536 15.79 17.45 -8.59
C VAL A 536 14.64 16.61 -9.16
N MET A 537 14.92 15.37 -9.59
CA MET A 537 13.89 14.49 -10.15
C MET A 537 12.93 13.96 -9.08
N PRO A 538 13.38 13.46 -7.91
CA PRO A 538 12.47 13.14 -6.80
C PRO A 538 11.56 14.31 -6.41
N ILE A 539 12.06 15.55 -6.38
CA ILE A 539 11.24 16.75 -6.10
C ILE A 539 10.20 16.96 -7.19
N TYR A 540 10.58 16.82 -8.48
CA TYR A 540 9.62 16.90 -9.57
C TYR A 540 8.54 15.82 -9.42
N TRP A 541 8.91 14.56 -9.17
CA TRP A 541 7.96 13.47 -8.91
C TRP A 541 7.05 13.77 -7.72
N ALA A 542 7.59 14.24 -6.60
CA ALA A 542 6.83 14.66 -5.43
C ALA A 542 5.86 15.82 -5.72
N SER A 543 6.17 16.65 -6.72
CA SER A 543 5.30 17.75 -7.16
C SER A 543 4.21 17.32 -8.15
N THR A 544 4.33 16.15 -8.79
CA THR A 544 3.36 15.70 -9.82
C THR A 544 1.91 15.67 -9.35
N PRO A 545 1.57 15.27 -8.10
CA PRO A 545 0.17 15.33 -7.64
C PRO A 545 -0.37 16.77 -7.56
N LEU A 546 0.50 17.77 -7.37
CA LEU A 546 0.13 19.18 -7.35
C LEU A 546 -0.03 19.74 -8.78
N LEU A 547 0.78 19.26 -9.70
CA LEU A 547 0.84 19.78 -11.07
C LEU A 547 -0.24 19.17 -11.97
N TYR A 548 -0.53 17.89 -11.79
CA TYR A 548 -1.38 17.11 -12.70
C TYR A 548 -2.64 16.54 -12.03
N GLY A 549 -2.79 16.72 -10.70
CA GLY A 549 -3.79 16.01 -9.92
C GLY A 549 -3.35 14.59 -9.56
N GLY A 550 -4.20 13.82 -8.90
CA GLY A 550 -3.88 12.47 -8.47
C GLY A 550 -5.10 11.57 -8.33
N ASN A 551 -4.85 10.36 -7.84
CA ASN A 551 -5.87 9.37 -7.50
C ASN A 551 -5.80 9.11 -5.98
N SER A 552 -6.79 9.55 -5.20
CA SER A 552 -6.72 9.29 -3.75
C SER A 552 -7.04 7.85 -3.36
N SER A 553 -7.63 7.05 -4.23
CA SER A 553 -7.85 5.62 -3.95
C SER A 553 -6.57 4.80 -4.14
N LEU A 554 -5.75 5.19 -5.12
CA LEU A 554 -4.43 4.62 -5.41
C LEU A 554 -3.39 5.74 -5.58
N PRO A 555 -2.92 6.35 -4.47
CA PRO A 555 -1.97 7.45 -4.55
C PRO A 555 -0.67 7.02 -5.21
N GLU A 556 -0.25 7.78 -6.21
CA GLU A 556 0.98 7.54 -6.95
C GLU A 556 1.63 8.87 -7.36
N THR A 557 2.86 8.78 -7.86
CA THR A 557 3.61 9.92 -8.37
C THR A 557 4.21 9.60 -9.73
N GLY A 558 4.31 10.63 -10.56
CA GLY A 558 5.03 10.57 -11.81
C GLY A 558 4.36 11.36 -12.94
N PRO A 559 5.09 11.62 -14.03
CA PRO A 559 4.57 12.39 -15.16
C PRO A 559 3.45 11.67 -15.94
N GLN A 560 3.21 10.38 -15.65
CA GLN A 560 2.08 9.60 -16.22
C GLN A 560 0.74 10.24 -15.83
N LEU A 561 0.70 10.91 -14.67
CA LEU A 561 -0.46 11.66 -14.20
C LEU A 561 -0.91 12.75 -15.19
N ALA A 562 0.01 13.29 -15.99
CA ALA A 562 -0.32 14.27 -17.04
C ALA A 562 -1.07 13.64 -18.22
N SER A 563 -0.80 12.36 -18.51
CA SER A 563 -1.45 11.60 -19.60
C SER A 563 -2.75 10.93 -19.17
N SER A 564 -2.92 10.64 -17.88
CA SER A 564 -4.22 10.28 -17.30
C SER A 564 -5.05 11.56 -17.16
N SER A 565 -5.51 12.08 -18.29
CA SER A 565 -6.28 13.32 -18.42
C SER A 565 -7.34 13.50 -17.31
N GLY A 566 -6.97 14.22 -16.25
CA GLY A 566 -7.85 14.95 -15.31
C GLY A 566 -9.00 14.19 -14.64
N LYS A 567 -9.18 12.89 -14.86
CA LYS A 567 -10.23 12.06 -14.28
C LYS A 567 -9.60 11.13 -13.25
N GLY A 568 -9.09 11.71 -12.17
CA GLY A 568 -8.96 10.96 -10.92
C GLY A 568 -10.35 10.50 -10.48
N MET A 569 -10.49 9.23 -10.06
CA MET A 569 -11.70 8.72 -9.41
C MET A 569 -11.86 9.32 -7.99
N GLY A 570 -11.98 10.64 -7.87
CA GLY A 570 -12.63 11.20 -6.69
C GLY A 570 -13.95 11.82 -7.04
N MET A 571 -14.46 12.64 -6.13
CA MET A 571 -15.78 13.27 -6.09
C MET A 571 -16.08 14.17 -7.28
N ASN A 572 -16.05 13.62 -8.49
CA ASN A 572 -16.66 14.29 -9.60
C ASN A 572 -18.17 14.12 -9.41
N GLU A 573 -18.86 15.26 -9.30
CA GLU A 573 -20.34 15.35 -9.35
C GLU A 573 -20.92 14.58 -10.56
N SER A 574 -20.08 14.26 -11.56
CA SER A 574 -20.40 13.41 -12.70
C SER A 574 -20.51 11.90 -12.41
N SER A 575 -20.32 11.43 -11.17
CA SER A 575 -20.54 10.01 -10.78
C SER A 575 -21.86 9.74 -10.06
N VAL A 576 -22.53 10.78 -9.56
CA VAL A 576 -23.79 10.63 -8.85
C VAL A 576 -24.93 11.00 -9.79
N ASN A 577 -25.81 10.04 -10.06
CA ASN A 577 -26.99 10.34 -10.83
C ASN A 577 -28.01 11.10 -9.94
N GLU A 578 -28.12 12.41 -10.14
CA GLU A 578 -29.02 13.26 -9.34
C GLU A 578 -30.49 12.87 -9.54
N LYS A 579 -30.88 12.52 -10.75
CA LYS A 579 -32.23 12.06 -11.07
C LYS A 579 -32.57 10.74 -10.37
N LEU A 580 -31.57 9.88 -10.17
CA LEU A 580 -31.72 8.69 -9.32
C LEU A 580 -31.97 9.09 -7.86
N ILE A 581 -31.23 10.06 -7.31
CA ILE A 581 -31.47 10.55 -5.95
C ILE A 581 -32.89 11.11 -5.83
N GLU A 582 -33.28 12.02 -6.71
CA GLU A 582 -34.61 12.63 -6.71
C GLU A 582 -35.71 11.55 -6.78
N TYR A 583 -35.59 10.62 -7.73
CA TYR A 583 -36.51 9.50 -7.86
C TYR A 583 -36.60 8.66 -6.57
N LEU A 584 -35.46 8.30 -5.98
CA LEU A 584 -35.44 7.50 -4.75
C LEU A 584 -35.97 8.28 -3.55
N GLU A 585 -35.70 9.57 -3.42
CA GLU A 585 -36.19 10.39 -2.32
C GLU A 585 -37.70 10.59 -2.38
N GLU A 586 -38.26 10.81 -3.58
CA GLU A 586 -39.71 10.91 -3.79
C GLU A 586 -40.44 9.58 -3.56
N ASN A 587 -39.80 8.45 -3.88
CA ASN A 587 -40.47 7.15 -3.92
C ASN A 587 -40.06 6.18 -2.80
N SER A 588 -39.05 6.48 -1.97
CA SER A 588 -38.55 5.59 -0.90
C SER A 588 -39.54 5.32 0.23
N SER A 589 -40.61 6.10 0.35
CA SER A 589 -41.67 5.92 1.37
C SER A 589 -41.15 5.85 2.82
N GLY A 590 -40.01 6.49 3.13
CA GLY A 590 -39.41 6.48 4.46
C GLY A 590 -38.55 5.24 4.79
N ALA A 591 -38.16 4.46 3.78
CA ALA A 591 -37.22 3.35 3.93
C ALA A 591 -35.91 3.79 4.63
N GLU A 592 -35.34 2.90 5.42
CA GLU A 592 -34.10 3.14 6.17
C GLU A 592 -32.89 3.34 5.23
N TYR A 593 -32.84 2.57 4.14
CA TYR A 593 -31.80 2.68 3.12
C TYR A 593 -32.36 3.33 1.86
N LEU A 594 -31.61 4.30 1.31
CA LEU A 594 -31.93 4.95 0.04
C LEU A 594 -32.01 3.91 -1.10
N PHE A 595 -31.06 2.99 -1.13
CA PHE A 595 -31.08 1.76 -1.92
C PHE A 595 -30.05 0.76 -1.36
N ALA A 596 -30.11 -0.49 -1.84
CA ALA A 596 -29.08 -1.50 -1.65
C ALA A 596 -28.30 -1.74 -2.95
N THR A 597 -27.01 -2.09 -2.84
CA THR A 597 -26.13 -2.40 -3.97
C THR A 597 -25.07 -3.42 -3.55
N THR A 598 -24.29 -3.90 -4.51
CA THR A 598 -23.32 -4.98 -4.31
C THR A 598 -22.06 -4.54 -3.57
N ASP A 599 -21.57 -3.32 -3.82
CA ASP A 599 -20.25 -2.90 -3.35
C ASP A 599 -20.18 -1.43 -2.93
N SER A 600 -19.12 -1.11 -2.20
CA SER A 600 -18.92 0.21 -1.59
C SER A 600 -18.54 1.30 -2.59
N ASN A 601 -18.00 0.96 -3.76
CA ASN A 601 -17.63 1.98 -4.75
C ASN A 601 -18.90 2.59 -5.38
N THR A 602 -19.91 1.77 -5.65
CA THR A 602 -21.22 2.26 -6.12
C THR A 602 -21.93 3.07 -5.03
N ALA A 603 -21.88 2.66 -3.77
CA ALA A 603 -22.61 3.32 -2.69
C ALA A 603 -22.00 4.64 -2.20
N ALA A 604 -20.67 4.74 -2.14
CA ALA A 604 -19.98 5.83 -1.45
C ALA A 604 -20.37 7.24 -1.96
N PRO A 605 -20.42 7.52 -3.28
CA PRO A 605 -20.81 8.85 -3.77
C PRO A 605 -22.21 9.29 -3.32
N TYR A 606 -23.17 8.35 -3.25
CA TYR A 606 -24.52 8.63 -2.80
C TYR A 606 -24.60 8.88 -1.29
N ILE A 607 -23.85 8.11 -0.48
CA ILE A 607 -23.75 8.34 0.98
C ILE A 607 -23.19 9.73 1.26
N ILE A 608 -22.12 10.13 0.56
CA ILE A 608 -21.48 11.42 0.77
C ILE A 608 -22.42 12.58 0.42
N LYS A 609 -23.09 12.50 -0.75
CA LYS A 609 -23.97 13.57 -1.24
C LYS A 609 -25.25 13.70 -0.43
N THR A 610 -25.93 12.58 -0.17
CA THR A 610 -27.25 12.58 0.49
C THR A 610 -27.17 12.53 2.01
N LYS A 611 -26.02 12.08 2.56
CA LYS A 611 -25.85 11.73 3.98
C LYS A 611 -26.78 10.61 4.46
N LYS A 612 -27.49 9.93 3.55
CA LYS A 612 -28.41 8.82 3.84
C LYS A 612 -27.68 7.48 3.79
N ALA A 613 -28.27 6.47 4.43
CA ALA A 613 -27.75 5.11 4.40
C ALA A 613 -27.93 4.47 3.02
N VAL A 614 -26.89 3.78 2.54
CA VAL A 614 -26.93 2.93 1.34
C VAL A 614 -26.33 1.59 1.74
N MET A 615 -27.08 0.51 1.52
CA MET A 615 -26.66 -0.84 1.95
C MET A 615 -25.72 -1.47 0.93
N THR A 616 -24.55 -1.93 1.36
CA THR A 616 -23.56 -2.61 0.50
C THR A 616 -23.45 -4.09 0.86
N ILE A 617 -24.25 -4.94 0.22
CA ILE A 617 -24.40 -6.35 0.64
C ILE A 617 -23.11 -7.18 0.53
N GLY A 618 -22.16 -6.75 -0.32
CA GLY A 618 -20.86 -7.41 -0.51
C GLY A 618 -19.64 -6.61 -0.05
N GLY A 619 -19.83 -5.54 0.71
CA GLY A 619 -18.72 -4.75 1.26
C GLY A 619 -17.85 -4.05 0.22
N PHE A 620 -16.53 -4.02 0.40
CA PHE A 620 -15.64 -3.23 -0.45
C PHE A 620 -15.51 -3.81 -1.87
N SER A 621 -15.27 -5.12 -1.98
CA SER A 621 -15.02 -5.83 -3.26
C SER A 621 -16.24 -6.57 -3.81
N GLY A 622 -17.39 -6.52 -3.14
CA GLY A 622 -18.61 -7.25 -3.52
C GLY A 622 -18.66 -8.70 -3.03
N SER A 623 -17.66 -9.15 -2.29
CA SER A 623 -17.47 -10.55 -1.88
C SER A 623 -17.71 -10.83 -0.39
N ASP A 624 -17.99 -9.81 0.42
CA ASP A 624 -18.21 -9.99 1.85
C ASP A 624 -19.58 -10.67 2.10
N PRO A 625 -19.66 -11.71 2.94
CA PRO A 625 -20.94 -12.34 3.32
C PRO A 625 -21.66 -11.53 4.41
N ALA A 626 -21.95 -10.24 4.14
CA ALA A 626 -22.45 -9.31 5.15
C ALA A 626 -23.92 -9.58 5.55
N ILE A 627 -24.71 -10.17 4.64
CA ILE A 627 -26.12 -10.49 4.86
C ILE A 627 -26.52 -11.73 4.07
N THR A 628 -27.37 -12.58 4.66
CA THR A 628 -27.96 -13.73 3.96
C THR A 628 -29.20 -13.34 3.16
N LEU A 629 -29.58 -14.13 2.15
CA LEU A 629 -30.84 -13.91 1.41
C LEU A 629 -32.06 -13.83 2.34
N THR A 630 -32.13 -14.70 3.35
CA THR A 630 -33.24 -14.69 4.31
C THR A 630 -33.33 -13.38 5.10
N GLN A 631 -32.20 -12.85 5.54
CA GLN A 631 -32.15 -11.56 6.23
C GLN A 631 -32.48 -10.41 5.27
N PHE A 632 -31.99 -10.45 4.03
CA PHE A 632 -32.29 -9.44 3.02
C PHE A 632 -33.79 -9.37 2.72
N LYS A 633 -34.45 -10.51 2.46
CA LYS A 633 -35.91 -10.58 2.27
C LYS A 633 -36.67 -10.03 3.47
N LYS A 634 -36.20 -10.29 4.69
CA LYS A 634 -36.81 -9.73 5.90
C LYS A 634 -36.76 -8.19 5.90
N LEU A 635 -35.63 -7.59 5.52
CA LEU A 635 -35.51 -6.12 5.42
C LEU A 635 -36.42 -5.52 4.34
N VAL A 636 -36.58 -6.23 3.21
CA VAL A 636 -37.54 -5.84 2.16
C VAL A 636 -38.97 -5.88 2.69
N LYS A 637 -39.36 -6.96 3.36
CA LYS A 637 -40.69 -7.13 3.96
C LYS A 637 -40.99 -6.10 5.05
N GLU A 638 -39.97 -5.72 5.83
CA GLU A 638 -40.08 -4.66 6.84
C GLU A 638 -40.11 -3.25 6.24
N GLY A 639 -39.97 -3.11 4.91
CA GLY A 639 -39.93 -1.82 4.21
C GLY A 639 -38.64 -1.03 4.43
N LYS A 640 -37.61 -1.64 5.01
CA LYS A 640 -36.30 -1.01 5.27
C LYS A 640 -35.47 -0.87 4.00
N VAL A 641 -35.61 -1.80 3.06
CA VAL A 641 -34.95 -1.78 1.75
C VAL A 641 -36.02 -1.88 0.66
N LYS A 642 -36.21 -0.80 -0.10
CA LYS A 642 -37.20 -0.75 -1.18
C LYS A 642 -36.59 -0.82 -2.57
N TYR A 643 -35.37 -0.34 -2.75
CA TYR A 643 -34.71 -0.27 -4.05
C TYR A 643 -33.38 -1.00 -4.03
N PHE A 644 -33.04 -1.66 -5.14
CA PHE A 644 -31.74 -2.27 -5.37
C PHE A 644 -31.15 -1.77 -6.68
N LEU A 645 -29.95 -1.19 -6.61
CA LEU A 645 -29.19 -0.76 -7.79
C LEU A 645 -28.17 -1.84 -8.14
N ALA A 646 -28.46 -2.60 -9.19
CA ALA A 646 -27.57 -3.60 -9.74
C ALA A 646 -26.59 -2.95 -10.73
N SER A 647 -25.32 -2.87 -10.36
CA SER A 647 -24.22 -2.40 -11.20
C SER A 647 -23.14 -3.48 -11.24
N GLY A 648 -22.84 -4.04 -12.41
CA GLY A 648 -21.83 -5.10 -12.55
C GLY A 648 -22.32 -6.52 -12.21
N MET A 649 -21.52 -7.54 -12.55
CA MET A 649 -21.70 -8.90 -12.03
C MET A 649 -21.15 -8.97 -10.61
N ALA A 650 -21.98 -9.39 -9.66
CA ALA A 650 -21.52 -9.74 -8.32
C ALA A 650 -20.42 -10.82 -8.41
N LYS A 651 -19.30 -10.59 -7.72
CA LYS A 651 -18.21 -11.57 -7.58
C LYS A 651 -18.27 -12.16 -6.18
N GLY A 652 -18.84 -13.36 -6.03
CA GLY A 652 -18.78 -14.13 -4.78
C GLY A 652 -20.13 -14.44 -4.15
N GLY A 653 -20.15 -14.67 -2.83
CA GLY A 653 -21.24 -15.29 -2.07
C GLY A 653 -22.59 -14.56 -2.01
N ASN A 654 -22.76 -13.43 -2.70
CA ASN A 654 -24.01 -12.65 -2.74
C ASN A 654 -24.82 -12.85 -4.03
N ASN A 655 -24.40 -13.79 -4.89
CA ASN A 655 -25.09 -14.08 -6.15
C ASN A 655 -26.57 -14.43 -5.92
N GLU A 656 -26.90 -15.18 -4.86
CA GLU A 656 -28.29 -15.54 -4.54
C GLU A 656 -29.19 -14.32 -4.30
N ILE A 657 -28.68 -13.25 -3.67
CA ILE A 657 -29.45 -12.02 -3.45
C ILE A 657 -29.66 -11.29 -4.77
N VAL A 658 -28.63 -11.20 -5.59
CA VAL A 658 -28.72 -10.51 -6.89
C VAL A 658 -29.64 -11.27 -7.84
N GLU A 659 -29.55 -12.59 -7.89
CA GLU A 659 -30.45 -13.46 -8.67
C GLU A 659 -31.90 -13.29 -8.19
N TRP A 660 -32.14 -13.36 -6.88
CA TRP A 660 -33.48 -13.16 -6.32
C TRP A 660 -34.05 -11.76 -6.65
N VAL A 661 -33.23 -10.70 -6.56
CA VAL A 661 -33.63 -9.34 -6.95
C VAL A 661 -33.96 -9.26 -8.44
N GLN A 662 -33.19 -9.93 -9.31
CA GLN A 662 -33.44 -9.91 -10.75
C GLN A 662 -34.72 -10.67 -11.14
N GLU A 663 -35.04 -11.74 -10.39
CA GLU A 663 -36.23 -12.56 -10.61
C GLU A 663 -37.52 -11.92 -10.06
N ASN A 664 -37.47 -11.30 -8.87
CA ASN A 664 -38.66 -10.84 -8.14
C ASN A 664 -38.78 -9.30 -8.12
N GLY A 665 -37.68 -8.59 -8.36
CA GLY A 665 -37.68 -7.13 -8.41
C GLY A 665 -38.34 -6.58 -9.68
N LYS A 666 -39.17 -5.56 -9.52
CA LYS A 666 -39.75 -4.82 -10.65
C LYS A 666 -38.73 -3.84 -11.19
N LYS A 667 -38.31 -4.01 -12.45
CA LYS A 667 -37.41 -3.06 -13.12
C LYS A 667 -38.05 -1.67 -13.20
N VAL A 668 -37.34 -0.66 -12.70
CA VAL A 668 -37.73 0.74 -12.85
C VAL A 668 -37.22 1.24 -14.20
N SER A 669 -38.13 1.75 -15.02
CA SER A 669 -37.80 2.35 -16.32
C SER A 669 -36.70 3.40 -16.16
N SER A 670 -35.63 3.25 -16.95
CA SER A 670 -34.47 4.14 -16.97
C SER A 670 -34.86 5.60 -17.19
N ASP A 671 -35.88 5.89 -18.00
CA ASP A 671 -36.32 7.28 -18.25
C ASP A 671 -36.77 8.01 -16.99
N LYS A 672 -37.09 7.30 -15.90
CA LYS A 672 -37.48 7.90 -14.61
C LYS A 672 -36.30 8.32 -13.75
N TRP A 673 -35.14 7.68 -13.90
CA TRP A 673 -34.03 7.83 -12.94
C TRP A 673 -32.65 7.98 -13.60
N GLN A 674 -32.52 7.72 -14.90
CA GLN A 674 -31.30 7.95 -15.68
C GLN A 674 -31.32 9.34 -16.34
N SER A 675 -30.16 9.98 -16.38
CA SER A 675 -29.98 11.27 -17.04
C SER A 675 -29.87 11.05 -18.57
N SER A 676 -30.28 12.03 -19.38
CA SER A 676 -30.26 11.91 -20.85
C SER A 676 -28.86 11.67 -21.44
N SER A 677 -27.80 11.94 -20.67
CA SER A 677 -26.40 11.66 -21.01
C SER A 677 -25.97 10.21 -20.77
N ASP A 678 -26.79 9.40 -20.06
CA ASP A 678 -26.51 7.99 -19.75
C ASP A 678 -27.09 7.03 -20.80
N GLN A 679 -27.96 7.50 -21.70
CA GLN A 679 -28.46 6.73 -22.84
C GLN A 679 -27.46 6.81 -24.00
N THR A 680 -26.55 5.85 -24.09
CA THR A 680 -25.88 5.56 -25.37
C THR A 680 -26.80 4.68 -26.21
N ASP A 681 -27.21 5.22 -27.35
CA ASP A 681 -28.16 4.63 -28.30
C ASP A 681 -27.81 3.18 -28.65
N SER A 682 -28.65 2.25 -28.19
CA SER A 682 -28.82 0.94 -28.81
C SER A 682 -29.87 1.02 -29.92
N SER A 683 -29.65 1.85 -30.94
CA SER A 683 -30.47 1.83 -32.16
C SER A 683 -29.58 1.97 -33.39
N GLY A 684 -29.46 0.87 -34.12
CA GLY A 684 -28.61 0.76 -35.30
C GLY A 684 -29.03 1.71 -36.42
N THR A 685 -28.02 2.28 -37.07
CA THR A 685 -28.13 2.75 -38.46
C THR A 685 -27.31 1.80 -39.33
N ALA A 686 -28.02 1.05 -40.16
CA ALA A 686 -27.44 0.13 -41.13
C ALA A 686 -26.66 0.90 -42.20
N SER A 687 -25.34 0.68 -42.26
CA SER A 687 -24.54 0.88 -43.46
C SER A 687 -23.85 -0.43 -43.81
N LYS A 688 -24.16 -0.93 -45.01
CA LYS A 688 -23.65 -2.19 -45.57
C LYS A 688 -22.18 -2.03 -45.96
N SER A 689 -21.29 -2.87 -45.42
CA SER A 689 -20.15 -3.41 -46.19
C SER A 689 -19.57 -4.68 -45.54
N ASN A 690 -19.77 -5.79 -46.25
CA ASN A 690 -19.16 -7.12 -46.23
C ASN A 690 -18.26 -7.59 -45.07
N ALA A 691 -18.65 -8.76 -44.58
CA ALA A 691 -17.94 -9.62 -43.64
C ALA A 691 -16.68 -10.27 -44.23
N SER A 692 -15.66 -10.42 -43.39
CA SER A 692 -14.90 -11.67 -43.23
C SER A 692 -14.51 -11.79 -41.76
N GLY A 693 -14.85 -12.93 -41.15
CA GLY A 693 -14.80 -13.13 -39.70
C GLY A 693 -13.46 -13.62 -39.20
N GLN A 694 -13.12 -13.21 -37.98
CA GLN A 694 -12.25 -13.96 -37.08
C GLN A 694 -12.68 -13.69 -35.64
N THR A 695 -13.17 -14.76 -35.00
CA THR A 695 -13.57 -14.82 -33.59
C THR A 695 -12.33 -14.86 -32.70
N GLY A 696 -12.14 -13.85 -31.84
CA GLY A 696 -11.13 -13.83 -30.78
C GLY A 696 -11.76 -13.39 -29.47
N LYS A 697 -11.92 -14.33 -28.52
CA LYS A 697 -12.25 -14.05 -27.12
C LYS A 697 -11.10 -13.25 -26.48
N MET A 698 -11.35 -11.99 -26.13
CA MET A 698 -10.58 -11.21 -25.15
C MET A 698 -11.46 -11.13 -23.89
N GLY A 699 -11.02 -11.41 -22.66
CA GLY A 699 -9.75 -11.07 -22.04
C GLY A 699 -10.00 -9.88 -21.11
N GLY A 700 -10.63 -10.12 -19.95
CA GLY A 700 -11.14 -9.08 -19.05
C GLY A 700 -10.04 -8.28 -18.37
N GLY A 701 -9.94 -7.00 -18.73
CA GLY A 701 -9.29 -5.96 -17.95
C GLY A 701 -10.26 -5.28 -16.97
N PRO A 702 -9.79 -4.52 -15.98
CA PRO A 702 -10.64 -3.80 -15.04
C PRO A 702 -11.17 -2.48 -15.65
N ASP A 703 -11.90 -2.59 -16.76
CA ASP A 703 -12.68 -1.49 -17.33
C ASP A 703 -14.13 -1.62 -16.83
N GLY A 704 -14.36 -1.12 -15.61
CA GLY A 704 -15.64 -1.23 -14.90
C GLY A 704 -16.60 -0.05 -15.09
N MET A 705 -16.50 0.73 -16.18
CA MET A 705 -17.33 1.92 -16.36
C MET A 705 -17.90 2.02 -17.78
N ASN A 706 -18.80 1.09 -18.11
CA ASN A 706 -19.98 1.32 -18.97
C ASN A 706 -20.85 0.05 -19.00
N GLN A 707 -21.24 -0.44 -17.82
CA GLN A 707 -22.31 -1.42 -17.72
C GLN A 707 -23.55 -0.68 -17.25
N SER A 708 -24.65 -0.78 -18.01
CA SER A 708 -25.92 -0.14 -17.69
C SER A 708 -26.40 -0.62 -16.31
N ALA A 709 -26.33 0.26 -15.32
CA ALA A 709 -26.91 -0.02 -14.02
C ALA A 709 -28.43 -0.23 -14.18
N THR A 710 -28.99 -1.20 -13.45
CA THR A 710 -30.43 -1.46 -13.46
C THR A 710 -30.98 -1.25 -12.06
N LEU A 711 -31.99 -0.40 -11.94
CA LEU A 711 -32.70 -0.16 -10.69
C LEU A 711 -33.91 -1.10 -10.59
N TYR A 712 -34.00 -1.83 -9.49
CA TYR A 712 -35.12 -2.70 -9.15
C TYR A 712 -35.88 -2.13 -7.96
N GLU A 713 -37.20 -2.08 -8.07
CA GLU A 713 -38.13 -1.86 -6.96
C GLU A 713 -38.50 -3.21 -6.35
N LEU A 714 -38.37 -3.35 -5.04
CA LEU A 714 -38.63 -4.56 -4.28
C LEU A 714 -39.95 -4.42 -3.53
N ASN A 715 -40.82 -5.41 -3.64
CA ASN A 715 -42.13 -5.42 -2.97
C ASN A 715 -42.09 -6.32 -1.72
N ALA A 716 -42.90 -5.97 -0.72
CA ALA A 716 -42.98 -6.69 0.55
C ALA A 716 -43.83 -7.98 0.49
N ASP A 717 -44.53 -8.21 -0.63
CA ASP A 717 -45.53 -9.28 -0.81
C ASP A 717 -44.98 -10.56 -1.49
N GLU A 718 -43.69 -10.58 -1.86
CA GLU A 718 -42.95 -11.73 -2.45
C GLU A 718 -41.71 -12.07 -1.59
#